data_AF-A0AAU3VQP9-F1
#
_entry.id   AF-A0AAU3VQP9-F1
#
_cell.length_a   1.000
_cell.length_b   1.000
_cell.length_c   1.000
_cell.angle_alpha   90.00
_cell.angle_beta   90.00
_cell.angle_gamma   90.00
#
_symmetry.space_group_name_H-M   'P 1'
#
loop_
_entity.id
_entity.type
_entity.pdbx_description
1 polymer ?
#
loop_
_entity_poly.entity_id
_entity_poly.type
_entity_poly.pdbx_seq_one_letter_code
_entity_poly.pdbx_strand_id
1 'polypeptide(L)'
;MRIAVLDVDGTLIAGTLAGPLPAMLAEVGLVPRDRLARLRRAQVASDAEDPQAAARMNELFAAMLSDVPCRAVSAVTARLWQRQRNRLFNFTRPLTAALKEAGYVPLLISGGPQEMVAYLACELGVTLFCGTRFEAADGLFTGRVAAPVADGKDRAAQALAGAGRIDWPGSLAVGNSLGDVSSLSRVGRPVAFEPSPALRMLARHHSWPVCDRTSLLTYLRDQAALPVSPPAPARDTRSAHRAAPPASVSSATRRLTERLLAQVGGQGAVTGECSGRVTESALMLTLLRRQKALPEVQSRLHAYLSRSRAAADAFDAAVIDATLDGIPAGDRHRLIEQTFDGAAQHSSDRKKLALEAILAVVGPEPFHVDAPSHAFEHHNEATWTRLRQIAIHHLQVPDPVAPELTARLLRLTERGQDRGIIEGNVFAHLFALLSLQRTVPGHRVIHDGIIALAKAVRDDGGMPFIASEEIFCTATAGLALARAGADRQVLHTMGDYLASQQAGNGGWAYAQDVVQTDTDTATHVLSFLRALGPERYRANLHAARQFLAAHLGEDGGMPTYLPGQPSEPTMTANTITALQPYHFVHGPLLERATRYLLNAQKPDGTFERSWSLSEANAMLRALNALTLAHRHNPSMHHGRLGPAIDSIHQRLLVTANPDGGWGQTPGEDSDPMSTAYTLTALAPTHRTHPTAHSGLHYLLGEHNPDGGYTSPSDQAAPRPLRYTIPVLTDIFVLLALTHYA
;
A
#
# COMPACT_ATOMS: atom_id res chain seq x y z
N MET A 1 43.09 17.74 -5.21
CA MET A 1 43.73 16.44 -4.86
C MET A 1 43.61 15.51 -6.05
N ARG A 2 44.61 14.66 -6.31
CA ARG A 2 44.47 13.55 -7.27
C ARG A 2 43.91 12.34 -6.53
N ILE A 3 42.98 11.60 -7.14
CA ILE A 3 42.35 10.43 -6.54
C ILE A 3 42.55 9.18 -7.40
N ALA A 4 42.52 8.02 -6.76
CA ALA A 4 42.57 6.72 -7.40
C ALA A 4 41.30 5.94 -7.03
N VAL A 5 40.31 5.93 -7.94
CA VAL A 5 39.06 5.17 -7.75
C VAL A 5 39.34 3.71 -8.08
N LEU A 6 39.15 2.83 -7.10
CA LEU A 6 39.33 1.39 -7.25
C LEU A 6 37.99 0.68 -7.07
N ASP A 7 37.57 -0.06 -8.08
CA ASP A 7 36.60 -1.14 -7.90
C ASP A 7 37.15 -2.23 -6.95
N VAL A 8 36.26 -3.05 -6.40
CA VAL A 8 36.60 -4.16 -5.51
C VAL A 8 36.28 -5.52 -6.14
N ASP A 9 35.07 -5.70 -6.67
CA ASP A 9 34.47 -7.01 -6.93
C ASP A 9 34.92 -7.58 -8.28
N GLY A 10 35.85 -8.53 -8.25
CA GLY A 10 36.58 -9.01 -9.43
C GLY A 10 37.84 -8.19 -9.75
N THR A 11 37.95 -6.96 -9.24
CA THR A 11 39.14 -6.10 -9.41
C THR A 11 40.20 -6.32 -8.33
N LEU A 12 39.84 -6.31 -7.04
CA LEU A 12 40.77 -6.51 -5.91
C LEU A 12 40.63 -7.87 -5.21
N ILE A 13 39.51 -8.56 -5.44
CA ILE A 13 39.20 -9.91 -4.94
C ILE A 13 38.64 -10.77 -6.07
N ALA A 14 38.89 -12.07 -6.05
CA ALA A 14 38.31 -13.00 -7.02
C ALA A 14 36.80 -13.18 -6.80
N GLY A 15 35.97 -12.65 -7.70
CA GLY A 15 34.51 -12.66 -7.58
C GLY A 15 33.99 -11.59 -6.61
N THR A 16 32.77 -11.76 -6.07
CA THR A 16 32.14 -10.75 -5.20
C THR A 16 32.55 -10.90 -3.72
N LEU A 17 32.82 -9.76 -3.07
CA LEU A 17 33.26 -9.67 -1.68
C LEU A 17 32.17 -10.13 -0.71
N ALA A 18 30.91 -9.79 -0.97
CA ALA A 18 29.76 -10.18 -0.14
C ALA A 18 29.00 -11.43 -0.63
N GLY A 19 29.42 -12.07 -1.72
CA GLY A 19 28.66 -13.12 -2.41
C GLY A 19 28.07 -14.24 -1.53
N PRO A 20 28.79 -14.78 -0.51
CA PRO A 20 28.24 -15.81 0.38
C PRO A 20 27.28 -15.30 1.47
N LEU A 21 27.21 -13.99 1.72
CA LEU A 21 26.45 -13.41 2.84
C LEU A 21 24.95 -13.79 2.84
N PRO A 22 24.22 -13.79 1.71
CA PRO A 22 22.81 -14.16 1.70
C PRO A 22 22.54 -15.62 2.11
N ALA A 23 23.44 -16.53 1.72
CA ALA A 23 23.35 -17.93 2.11
C ALA A 23 23.60 -18.10 3.62
N MET A 24 24.69 -17.50 4.12
CA MET A 24 25.04 -17.56 5.54
C MET A 24 23.96 -16.97 6.46
N LEU A 25 23.24 -15.93 6.03
CA LEU A 25 22.11 -15.36 6.78
C LEU A 25 20.91 -16.32 6.86
N ALA A 26 20.60 -17.04 5.77
CA ALA A 26 19.51 -18.01 5.74
C ALA A 26 19.86 -19.30 6.50
N GLU A 27 21.13 -19.73 6.46
CA GLU A 27 21.66 -20.87 7.20
C GLU A 27 21.51 -20.71 8.72
N VAL A 28 21.66 -19.48 9.24
CA VAL A 28 21.47 -19.17 10.67
C VAL A 28 20.04 -18.72 11.01
N GLY A 29 19.08 -18.85 10.08
CA GLY A 29 17.67 -18.52 10.31
C GLY A 29 17.33 -17.03 10.41
N LEU A 30 18.25 -16.12 10.08
CA LEU A 30 18.01 -14.68 10.14
C LEU A 30 17.18 -14.14 8.96
N VAL A 31 17.09 -14.87 7.85
CA VAL A 31 16.25 -14.51 6.69
C VAL A 31 15.49 -15.72 6.15
N PRO A 32 14.24 -15.58 5.69
CA PRO A 32 13.50 -16.66 5.05
C PRO A 32 14.16 -17.20 3.77
N ARG A 33 14.07 -18.53 3.57
CA ARG A 33 14.72 -19.24 2.46
C ARG A 33 14.19 -18.83 1.08
N ASP A 34 12.95 -18.39 1.00
CA ASP A 34 12.32 -17.90 -0.23
C ASP A 34 12.80 -16.48 -0.61
N ARG A 35 13.14 -15.60 0.36
CA ARG A 35 13.85 -14.34 0.03
C ARG A 35 15.20 -14.63 -0.62
N LEU A 36 15.96 -15.61 -0.09
CA LEU A 36 17.19 -16.09 -0.71
C LEU A 36 16.94 -16.72 -2.10
N ALA A 37 15.83 -17.45 -2.29
CA ALA A 37 15.46 -18.00 -3.59
C ALA A 37 15.00 -16.92 -4.60
N ARG A 38 14.37 -15.83 -4.14
CA ARG A 38 14.04 -14.64 -4.95
C ARG A 38 15.33 -13.95 -5.40
N LEU A 39 16.26 -13.73 -4.48
CA LEU A 39 17.58 -13.17 -4.77
C LEU A 39 18.36 -14.04 -5.77
N ARG A 40 18.46 -15.36 -5.55
CA ARG A 40 19.15 -16.29 -6.44
C ARG A 40 18.50 -16.37 -7.84
N ARG A 41 17.17 -16.39 -7.94
CA ARG A 41 16.48 -16.37 -9.25
C ARG A 41 16.77 -15.08 -10.02
N ALA A 42 16.70 -13.94 -9.35
CA ALA A 42 17.06 -12.66 -9.97
C ALA A 42 18.55 -12.61 -10.36
N GLN A 43 19.46 -13.21 -9.58
CA GLN A 43 20.88 -13.31 -9.91
C GLN A 43 21.14 -14.19 -11.14
N VAL A 44 20.39 -15.28 -11.33
CA VAL A 44 20.49 -16.17 -12.51
C VAL A 44 19.83 -15.56 -13.75
N ALA A 45 18.76 -14.79 -13.57
CA ALA A 45 18.06 -14.09 -14.65
C ALA A 45 18.64 -12.69 -14.97
N SER A 46 19.64 -12.23 -14.21
CA SER A 46 20.28 -10.95 -14.49
C SER A 46 21.29 -11.11 -15.61
N ASP A 47 21.16 -10.28 -16.63
CA ASP A 47 22.29 -9.95 -17.48
C ASP A 47 23.40 -9.32 -16.60
N ALA A 48 24.66 -9.67 -16.88
CA ALA A 48 25.83 -9.08 -16.24
C ALA A 48 26.25 -7.76 -16.94
N GLU A 49 25.70 -7.50 -18.13
CA GLU A 49 25.96 -6.31 -18.94
C GLU A 49 24.82 -5.28 -18.88
N ASP A 50 23.83 -5.47 -18.00
CA ASP A 50 22.82 -4.46 -17.67
C ASP A 50 23.35 -3.51 -16.56
N PRO A 51 23.51 -2.20 -16.82
CA PRO A 51 24.00 -1.23 -15.82
C PRO A 51 23.15 -1.13 -14.54
N GLN A 52 21.86 -1.51 -14.59
CA GLN A 52 20.95 -1.48 -13.44
C GLN A 52 20.96 -2.79 -12.63
N ALA A 53 21.61 -3.86 -13.10
CA ALA A 53 21.66 -5.17 -12.44
C ALA A 53 22.10 -5.07 -10.97
N ALA A 54 23.19 -4.34 -10.70
CA ALA A 54 23.72 -4.16 -9.36
C ALA A 54 22.75 -3.41 -8.43
N ALA A 55 22.05 -2.39 -8.93
CA ALA A 55 21.05 -1.66 -8.16
C ALA A 55 19.86 -2.58 -7.79
N ARG A 56 19.30 -3.31 -8.76
CA ARG A 56 18.21 -4.27 -8.49
C ARG A 56 18.62 -5.39 -7.54
N MET A 57 19.87 -5.86 -7.61
CA MET A 57 20.39 -6.86 -6.68
C MET A 57 20.57 -6.30 -5.26
N ASN A 58 20.98 -5.04 -5.13
CA ASN A 58 21.04 -4.36 -3.83
C ASN A 58 19.67 -4.13 -3.22
N GLU A 59 18.64 -3.73 -3.99
CA GLU A 59 17.27 -3.62 -3.47
C GLU A 59 16.71 -4.98 -3.04
N LEU A 60 16.97 -6.06 -3.80
CA LEU A 60 16.54 -7.40 -3.41
C LEU A 60 17.27 -7.93 -2.16
N PHE A 61 18.54 -7.56 -1.96
CA PHE A 61 19.28 -7.86 -0.74
C PHE A 61 18.82 -6.99 0.44
N ALA A 62 18.50 -5.72 0.21
CA ALA A 62 17.92 -4.82 1.20
C ALA A 62 16.57 -5.38 1.68
N ALA A 63 15.66 -5.69 0.76
CA ALA A 63 14.35 -6.27 1.07
C ALA A 63 14.46 -7.59 1.82
N MET A 64 15.48 -8.42 1.50
CA MET A 64 15.80 -9.64 2.24
C MET A 64 16.03 -9.37 3.73
N LEU A 65 16.73 -8.27 4.07
CA LEU A 65 17.04 -7.84 5.43
C LEU A 65 15.87 -7.15 6.19
N SER A 66 14.67 -7.03 5.61
CA SER A 66 13.53 -6.41 6.31
C SER A 66 13.26 -7.05 7.69
N ASP A 67 13.31 -6.22 8.74
CA ASP A 67 13.19 -6.54 10.17
C ASP A 67 14.32 -7.43 10.77
N VAL A 68 15.44 -7.59 10.05
CA VAL A 68 16.60 -8.32 10.58
C VAL A 68 17.44 -7.41 11.50
N PRO A 69 17.80 -7.83 12.72
CA PRO A 69 18.65 -7.04 13.62
C PRO A 69 20.03 -6.77 13.05
N CYS A 70 20.43 -5.49 13.02
CA CYS A 70 21.71 -5.05 12.44
C CYS A 70 22.89 -5.74 13.11
N ARG A 71 22.87 -5.90 14.45
CA ARG A 71 23.92 -6.64 15.20
C ARG A 71 24.11 -8.08 14.72
N ALA A 72 23.04 -8.75 14.29
CA ALA A 72 23.08 -10.16 13.90
C ALA A 72 23.71 -10.30 12.51
N VAL A 73 23.33 -9.42 11.58
CA VAL A 73 23.99 -9.29 10.27
C VAL A 73 25.46 -8.91 10.45
N SER A 74 25.80 -7.96 11.33
CA SER A 74 27.20 -7.59 11.61
C SER A 74 28.02 -8.77 12.12
N ALA A 75 27.47 -9.63 12.98
CA ALA A 75 28.14 -10.84 13.46
C ALA A 75 28.37 -11.88 12.35
N VAL A 76 27.40 -12.08 11.45
CA VAL A 76 27.56 -12.96 10.27
C VAL A 76 28.56 -12.38 9.27
N THR A 77 28.54 -11.06 9.06
CA THR A 77 29.46 -10.31 8.19
C THR A 77 30.90 -10.39 8.70
N ALA A 78 31.13 -10.25 10.01
CA ALA A 78 32.44 -10.45 10.64
C ALA A 78 32.98 -11.87 10.41
N ARG A 79 32.12 -12.91 10.53
CA ARG A 79 32.49 -14.31 10.24
C ARG A 79 32.79 -14.53 8.76
N LEU A 80 32.08 -13.86 7.85
CA LEU A 80 32.34 -13.91 6.41
C LEU A 80 33.69 -13.26 6.04
N TRP A 81 34.00 -12.09 6.61
CA TRP A 81 35.26 -11.39 6.34
C TRP A 81 36.50 -12.26 6.61
N GLN A 82 36.50 -13.01 7.71
CA GLN A 82 37.61 -13.92 8.05
C GLN A 82 37.86 -15.01 6.99
N ARG A 83 36.84 -15.37 6.19
CA ARG A 83 36.98 -16.28 5.04
C ARG A 83 37.42 -15.52 3.78
N GLN A 84 36.86 -14.34 3.53
CA GLN A 84 37.06 -13.59 2.28
C GLN A 84 38.43 -12.90 2.17
N ARG A 85 39.03 -12.46 3.30
CA ARG A 85 40.34 -11.77 3.30
C ARG A 85 41.51 -12.57 2.72
N ASN A 86 41.35 -13.89 2.65
CA ASN A 86 42.31 -14.83 2.08
C ASN A 86 42.19 -14.98 0.54
N ARG A 87 41.20 -14.32 -0.09
CA ARG A 87 40.94 -14.36 -1.55
C ARG A 87 41.34 -13.08 -2.30
N LEU A 88 41.92 -12.10 -1.59
CA LEU A 88 42.44 -10.87 -2.21
C LEU A 88 43.60 -11.22 -3.15
N PHE A 89 43.70 -10.55 -4.30
CA PHE A 89 44.82 -10.78 -5.20
C PHE A 89 46.15 -10.29 -4.61
N ASN A 90 47.26 -10.92 -5.02
CA ASN A 90 48.60 -10.62 -4.49
C ASN A 90 49.00 -9.14 -4.66
N PHE A 91 48.54 -8.49 -5.73
CA PHE A 91 48.83 -7.07 -6.00
C PHE A 91 47.94 -6.09 -5.21
N THR A 92 46.82 -6.53 -4.63
CA THR A 92 45.82 -5.67 -3.97
C THR A 92 46.41 -4.87 -2.80
N ARG A 93 47.25 -5.50 -1.97
CA ARG A 93 47.93 -4.82 -0.86
C ARG A 93 48.99 -3.83 -1.39
N PRO A 94 49.97 -4.23 -2.23
CA PRO A 94 50.93 -3.31 -2.86
C PRO A 94 50.33 -2.12 -3.62
N LEU A 95 49.27 -2.33 -4.40
CA LEU A 95 48.63 -1.28 -5.22
C LEU A 95 48.22 -0.07 -4.37
N THR A 96 47.57 -0.32 -3.23
CA THR A 96 47.10 0.79 -2.36
C THR A 96 48.24 1.54 -1.67
N ALA A 97 49.43 0.96 -1.54
CA ALA A 97 50.63 1.66 -1.06
C ALA A 97 51.22 2.54 -2.17
N ALA A 98 51.50 1.96 -3.34
CA ALA A 98 52.09 2.65 -4.48
C ALA A 98 51.26 3.86 -4.95
N LEU A 99 49.93 3.79 -4.86
CA LEU A 99 49.04 4.91 -5.15
C LEU A 99 49.21 6.07 -4.15
N LYS A 100 49.33 5.78 -2.84
CA LYS A 100 49.58 6.79 -1.80
C LYS A 100 50.94 7.45 -2.01
N GLU A 101 51.98 6.65 -2.29
CA GLU A 101 53.35 7.11 -2.61
C GLU A 101 53.39 8.01 -3.86
N ALA A 102 52.66 7.64 -4.92
CA ALA A 102 52.52 8.45 -6.13
C ALA A 102 51.70 9.74 -5.92
N GLY A 103 51.21 10.01 -4.71
CA GLY A 103 50.44 11.20 -4.35
C GLY A 103 49.01 11.20 -4.86
N TYR A 104 48.39 10.01 -4.95
CA TYR A 104 46.95 9.81 -5.12
C TYR A 104 46.31 9.43 -3.78
N VAL A 105 45.09 9.90 -3.54
CA VAL A 105 44.24 9.37 -2.45
C VAL A 105 43.48 8.15 -3.00
N PRO A 106 43.67 6.92 -2.48
CA PRO A 106 42.90 5.76 -2.92
C PRO A 106 41.48 5.80 -2.35
N LEU A 107 40.49 5.49 -3.18
CA LEU A 107 39.08 5.38 -2.81
C LEU A 107 38.59 3.98 -3.21
N LEU A 108 38.13 3.16 -2.26
CA LEU A 108 37.50 1.87 -2.57
C LEU A 108 36.01 2.10 -2.85
N ILE A 109 35.53 1.77 -4.05
CA ILE A 109 34.14 1.99 -4.46
C ILE A 109 33.54 0.72 -5.08
N SER A 110 32.63 0.09 -4.35
CA SER A 110 32.03 -1.24 -4.66
C SER A 110 30.52 -1.16 -4.67
N GLY A 111 29.84 -1.90 -5.54
CA GLY A 111 28.38 -2.03 -5.49
C GLY A 111 27.86 -2.74 -4.23
N GLY A 112 28.70 -3.51 -3.53
CA GLY A 112 28.30 -4.36 -2.41
C GLY A 112 28.11 -3.63 -1.05
N PRO A 113 27.72 -4.37 0.00
CA PRO A 113 27.49 -3.84 1.35
C PRO A 113 28.65 -3.04 1.94
N GLN A 114 28.37 -1.82 2.40
CA GLN A 114 29.33 -0.91 3.05
C GLN A 114 30.11 -1.57 4.19
N GLU A 115 29.49 -2.46 4.95
CA GLU A 115 30.11 -3.18 6.07
C GLU A 115 31.25 -4.09 5.60
N MET A 116 31.08 -4.78 4.46
CA MET A 116 32.14 -5.59 3.86
C MET A 116 33.24 -4.73 3.25
N VAL A 117 32.88 -3.61 2.62
CA VAL A 117 33.87 -2.64 2.09
C VAL A 117 34.70 -2.03 3.23
N ALA A 118 34.09 -1.75 4.38
CA ALA A 118 34.78 -1.24 5.58
C ALA A 118 35.86 -2.20 6.10
N TYR A 119 35.57 -3.51 6.15
CA TYR A 119 36.57 -4.51 6.53
C TYR A 119 37.76 -4.54 5.57
N LEU A 120 37.52 -4.44 4.26
CA LEU A 120 38.59 -4.36 3.25
C LEU A 120 39.38 -3.04 3.35
N ALA A 121 38.69 -1.92 3.54
CA ALA A 121 39.31 -0.61 3.70
C ALA A 121 40.25 -0.57 4.92
N CYS A 122 39.85 -1.20 6.03
CA CYS A 122 40.68 -1.38 7.22
C CYS A 122 41.95 -2.21 6.94
N GLU A 123 41.81 -3.37 6.30
CA GLU A 123 42.92 -4.27 5.91
C GLU A 123 43.92 -3.61 4.93
N LEU A 124 43.48 -2.64 4.11
CA LEU A 124 44.32 -1.90 3.16
C LEU A 124 44.76 -0.51 3.67
N GLY A 125 44.39 -0.15 4.91
CA GLY A 125 44.64 1.18 5.49
C GLY A 125 44.13 2.32 4.61
N VAL A 126 42.96 2.16 3.99
CA VAL A 126 42.31 3.16 3.13
C VAL A 126 41.19 3.83 3.94
N THR A 127 41.24 5.15 4.06
CA THR A 127 40.31 5.93 4.88
C THR A 127 39.05 6.37 4.14
N LEU A 128 39.07 6.42 2.80
CA LEU A 128 37.92 6.80 1.97
C LEU A 128 37.37 5.57 1.24
N PHE A 129 36.14 5.18 1.57
CA PHE A 129 35.49 4.03 0.93
C PHE A 129 33.97 4.19 0.88
N CYS A 130 33.37 3.64 -0.17
CA CYS A 130 31.92 3.68 -0.41
C CYS A 130 31.44 2.34 -0.97
N GLY A 131 30.65 1.64 -0.16
CA GLY A 131 29.73 0.59 -0.57
C GLY A 131 28.28 1.02 -0.34
N THR A 132 27.35 0.19 -0.81
CA THR A 132 25.91 0.38 -0.62
C THR A 132 25.55 0.31 0.87
N ARG A 133 24.89 1.34 1.37
CA ARG A 133 24.40 1.42 2.75
C ARG A 133 22.93 1.07 2.78
N PHE A 134 22.57 0.06 3.57
CA PHE A 134 21.18 -0.30 3.83
C PHE A 134 20.61 0.57 4.95
N GLU A 135 19.33 0.90 4.83
CA GLU A 135 18.63 1.75 5.80
C GLU A 135 18.30 0.94 7.06
N ALA A 136 18.58 1.53 8.22
CA ALA A 136 18.36 0.93 9.52
C ALA A 136 17.66 1.94 10.46
N ALA A 137 16.66 1.45 11.18
CA ALA A 137 15.94 2.20 12.21
C ALA A 137 15.75 1.28 13.42
N ASP A 138 15.87 1.83 14.62
CA ASP A 138 15.66 1.10 15.88
C ASP A 138 16.55 -0.16 16.06
N GLY A 139 17.70 -0.22 15.38
CA GLY A 139 18.60 -1.39 15.38
C GLY A 139 18.20 -2.53 14.42
N LEU A 140 17.15 -2.34 13.61
CA LEU A 140 16.65 -3.25 12.60
C LEU A 140 16.89 -2.68 11.19
N PHE A 141 17.16 -3.52 10.20
CA PHE A 141 17.16 -3.09 8.81
C PHE A 141 15.73 -2.87 8.29
N THR A 142 15.51 -1.75 7.58
CA THR A 142 14.18 -1.30 7.13
C THR A 142 13.84 -1.73 5.70
N GLY A 143 14.55 -2.72 5.17
CA GLY A 143 14.26 -3.29 3.84
C GLY A 143 14.71 -2.46 2.63
N ARG A 144 15.26 -1.25 2.84
CA ARG A 144 15.64 -0.30 1.77
C ARG A 144 17.14 -0.04 1.71
N VAL A 145 17.60 0.46 0.57
CA VAL A 145 18.90 1.11 0.43
C VAL A 145 18.81 2.57 0.93
N ALA A 146 19.58 2.93 1.95
CA ALA A 146 19.68 4.32 2.45
C ALA A 146 20.56 5.21 1.56
N ALA A 147 21.62 4.62 1.00
CA ALA A 147 22.45 5.25 -0.01
C ALA A 147 23.05 4.16 -0.90
N PRO A 148 22.67 4.07 -2.19
CA PRO A 148 23.44 3.28 -3.12
C PRO A 148 24.82 3.93 -3.27
N VAL A 149 25.80 3.19 -3.77
CA VAL A 149 26.88 3.85 -4.50
C VAL A 149 26.22 4.55 -5.69
N ALA A 150 26.32 5.88 -5.71
CA ALA A 150 25.49 6.78 -6.50
C ALA A 150 25.57 6.55 -8.02
N ASP A 151 24.75 7.29 -8.79
CA ASP A 151 24.68 7.37 -10.27
C ASP A 151 26.05 7.61 -10.96
N GLY A 152 26.92 6.61 -10.90
CA GLY A 152 28.33 6.71 -11.20
C GLY A 152 29.23 6.76 -9.96
N LYS A 153 30.29 5.94 -10.00
CA LYS A 153 31.35 5.87 -8.97
C LYS A 153 32.14 7.19 -8.87
N ASP A 154 32.09 8.01 -9.91
CA ASP A 154 32.64 9.37 -9.93
C ASP A 154 31.92 10.32 -8.97
N ARG A 155 30.58 10.23 -8.85
CA ARG A 155 29.81 11.02 -7.89
C ARG A 155 30.09 10.57 -6.46
N ALA A 156 30.17 9.26 -6.24
CA ALA A 156 30.59 8.69 -4.95
C ALA A 156 32.01 9.14 -4.56
N ALA A 157 32.93 9.19 -5.52
CA ALA A 157 34.27 9.72 -5.30
C ALA A 157 34.30 11.23 -4.98
N GLN A 158 33.47 12.03 -5.65
CA GLN A 158 33.33 13.45 -5.33
C GLN A 158 32.75 13.69 -3.94
N ALA A 159 31.82 12.84 -3.48
CA ALA A 159 31.29 12.89 -2.12
C ALA A 159 32.35 12.51 -1.07
N LEU A 160 33.14 11.45 -1.32
CA LEU A 160 34.24 11.04 -0.44
C LEU A 160 35.35 12.10 -0.30
N ALA A 161 35.59 12.92 -1.34
CA ALA A 161 36.53 14.04 -1.28
C ALA A 161 35.98 15.28 -0.54
N GLY A 162 34.67 15.32 -0.22
CA GLY A 162 34.01 16.41 0.46
C GLY A 162 34.18 17.76 -0.26
N ALA A 163 34.51 18.81 0.50
CA ALA A 163 34.80 20.14 -0.05
C ALA A 163 36.15 20.23 -0.82
N GLY A 164 36.95 19.15 -0.83
CA GLY A 164 38.23 19.12 -1.52
C GLY A 164 38.06 19.01 -3.04
N ARG A 165 38.55 20.01 -3.79
CA ARG A 165 38.54 19.99 -5.26
C ARG A 165 39.35 18.80 -5.79
N ILE A 166 38.68 17.88 -6.48
CA ILE A 166 39.34 16.79 -7.20
C ILE A 166 39.96 17.35 -8.49
N ASP A 167 41.20 16.97 -8.73
CA ASP A 167 41.92 17.13 -9.99
C ASP A 167 41.58 15.94 -10.89
N TRP A 168 40.44 16.01 -11.57
CA TRP A 168 39.91 14.91 -12.39
C TRP A 168 40.87 14.49 -13.52
N PRO A 169 41.49 15.40 -14.31
CA PRO A 169 42.52 15.04 -15.28
C PRO A 169 43.78 14.42 -14.65
N GLY A 170 44.23 14.89 -13.48
CA GLY A 170 45.34 14.28 -12.77
C GLY A 170 45.02 12.91 -12.15
N SER A 171 43.74 12.60 -11.93
CA SER A 171 43.24 11.40 -11.24
C SER A 171 43.22 10.14 -12.12
N LEU A 172 42.99 8.99 -11.49
CA LEU A 172 42.89 7.68 -12.14
C LEU A 172 41.73 6.83 -11.62
N ALA A 173 41.29 5.86 -12.41
CA ALA A 173 40.23 4.92 -12.07
C ALA A 173 40.51 3.53 -12.64
N VAL A 174 40.15 2.50 -11.88
CA VAL A 174 40.35 1.08 -12.23
C VAL A 174 39.08 0.31 -11.96
N GLY A 175 38.57 -0.40 -12.97
CA GLY A 175 37.40 -1.26 -12.81
C GLY A 175 37.15 -2.19 -14.00
N ASN A 176 36.24 -3.14 -13.81
CA ASN A 176 36.04 -4.31 -14.67
C ASN A 176 34.64 -4.38 -15.32
N SER A 177 33.72 -3.50 -14.91
CA SER A 177 32.28 -3.56 -15.20
C SER A 177 31.76 -2.27 -15.86
N LEU A 178 30.53 -2.35 -16.40
CA LEU A 178 29.86 -1.15 -16.91
C LEU A 178 29.53 -0.11 -15.82
N GLY A 179 29.51 -0.46 -14.53
CA GLY A 179 29.36 0.51 -13.45
C GLY A 179 30.57 1.47 -13.34
N ASP A 180 31.75 1.01 -13.76
CA ASP A 180 33.01 1.75 -13.69
C ASP A 180 33.14 2.83 -14.78
N VAL A 181 32.39 2.68 -15.89
CA VAL A 181 32.32 3.62 -17.04
C VAL A 181 32.22 5.08 -16.59
N SER A 182 31.45 5.33 -15.54
CA SER A 182 31.27 6.64 -14.91
C SER A 182 32.58 7.28 -14.42
N SER A 183 33.34 6.55 -13.59
CA SER A 183 34.66 6.98 -13.11
C SER A 183 35.71 6.98 -14.22
N LEU A 184 35.70 5.97 -15.10
CA LEU A 184 36.61 5.85 -16.24
C LEU A 184 36.45 7.03 -17.24
N SER A 185 35.21 7.46 -17.50
CA SER A 185 34.95 8.58 -18.42
C SER A 185 35.35 9.96 -17.87
N ARG A 186 35.58 10.08 -16.55
CA ARG A 186 35.78 11.37 -15.86
C ARG A 186 37.23 11.60 -15.41
N VAL A 187 38.00 10.54 -15.19
CA VAL A 187 39.43 10.65 -14.88
C VAL A 187 40.26 10.83 -16.14
N GLY A 188 41.44 11.44 -16.01
CA GLY A 188 42.41 11.44 -17.11
C GLY A 188 43.00 10.05 -17.41
N ARG A 189 43.07 9.19 -16.39
CA ARG A 189 43.80 7.91 -16.44
C ARG A 189 42.87 6.70 -16.16
N PRO A 190 42.04 6.27 -17.12
CA PRO A 190 41.09 5.17 -16.94
C PRO A 190 41.66 3.81 -17.35
N VAL A 191 41.52 2.79 -16.51
CA VAL A 191 41.90 1.40 -16.83
C VAL A 191 40.71 0.47 -16.79
N ALA A 192 40.48 -0.21 -17.91
CA ALA A 192 39.57 -1.35 -17.99
C ALA A 192 40.32 -2.61 -17.54
N PHE A 193 40.15 -3.02 -16.29
CA PHE A 193 40.85 -4.16 -15.67
C PHE A 193 40.05 -5.46 -15.88
N GLU A 194 40.66 -6.45 -16.54
CA GLU A 194 40.05 -7.72 -16.95
C GLU A 194 38.57 -7.61 -17.40
N PRO A 195 38.26 -6.67 -18.30
CA PRO A 195 36.91 -6.12 -18.43
C PRO A 195 35.91 -7.12 -19.03
N SER A 196 34.64 -6.98 -18.63
CA SER A 196 33.48 -7.64 -19.25
C SER A 196 33.45 -7.40 -20.77
N PRO A 197 32.78 -8.25 -21.57
CA PRO A 197 32.66 -8.04 -23.02
C PRO A 197 32.24 -6.62 -23.43
N ALA A 198 31.17 -6.07 -22.83
CA ALA A 198 30.69 -4.72 -23.08
C ALA A 198 31.67 -3.64 -22.59
N LEU A 199 32.27 -3.75 -21.39
CA LEU A 199 33.30 -2.79 -20.98
C LEU A 199 34.52 -2.87 -21.90
N ARG A 200 34.86 -4.05 -22.43
CA ARG A 200 35.96 -4.24 -23.39
C ARG A 200 35.65 -3.61 -24.76
N MET A 201 34.39 -3.60 -25.18
CA MET A 201 33.93 -2.85 -26.34
C MET A 201 34.01 -1.34 -26.11
N LEU A 202 33.53 -0.84 -24.97
CA LEU A 202 33.66 0.58 -24.60
C LEU A 202 35.12 1.02 -24.45
N ALA A 203 35.97 0.19 -23.84
CA ALA A 203 37.39 0.45 -23.68
C ALA A 203 38.09 0.59 -25.04
N ARG A 204 37.77 -0.29 -26.01
CA ARG A 204 38.24 -0.15 -27.40
C ARG A 204 37.69 1.12 -28.07
N HIS A 205 36.41 1.45 -27.88
CA HIS A 205 35.77 2.63 -28.46
C HIS A 205 36.36 3.96 -27.95
N HIS A 206 36.51 4.09 -26.62
CA HIS A 206 37.06 5.27 -25.96
C HIS A 206 38.59 5.27 -25.86
N SER A 207 39.25 4.26 -26.44
CA SER A 207 40.70 4.02 -26.32
C SER A 207 41.21 3.94 -24.87
N TRP A 208 40.36 3.52 -23.92
CA TRP A 208 40.80 3.18 -22.57
C TRP A 208 41.61 1.88 -22.62
N PRO A 209 42.87 1.87 -22.17
CA PRO A 209 43.67 0.66 -22.26
C PRO A 209 43.15 -0.43 -21.32
N VAL A 210 43.13 -1.64 -21.88
CA VAL A 210 42.74 -2.86 -21.19
C VAL A 210 43.97 -3.42 -20.49
N CYS A 211 43.84 -3.71 -19.20
CA CYS A 211 44.90 -4.32 -18.40
C CYS A 211 44.38 -5.55 -17.65
N ASP A 212 45.31 -6.30 -17.08
CA ASP A 212 45.10 -7.49 -16.27
C ASP A 212 45.91 -7.42 -14.98
N ARG A 213 45.92 -8.52 -14.21
CA ARG A 213 46.72 -8.69 -12.97
C ARG A 213 48.23 -8.46 -13.14
N THR A 214 48.75 -8.36 -14.36
CA THR A 214 50.19 -8.17 -14.65
C THR A 214 50.53 -6.79 -15.23
N SER A 215 49.57 -6.14 -15.91
CA SER A 215 49.81 -4.95 -16.73
C SER A 215 49.25 -3.64 -16.15
N LEU A 216 48.29 -3.72 -15.21
CA LEU A 216 47.57 -2.57 -14.63
C LEU A 216 48.47 -1.42 -14.15
N LEU A 217 49.54 -1.74 -13.41
CA LEU A 217 50.44 -0.74 -12.83
C LEU A 217 51.24 0.03 -13.90
N THR A 218 51.54 -0.61 -15.04
CA THR A 218 52.37 -0.04 -16.11
C THR A 218 51.64 1.02 -16.91
N TYR A 219 50.32 0.86 -17.10
CA TYR A 219 49.49 1.80 -17.84
C TYR A 219 49.05 3.05 -17.03
N LEU A 220 49.52 3.22 -15.79
CA LEU A 220 49.25 4.29 -14.82
C LEU A 220 49.09 5.79 -15.26
N ARG A 221 49.31 6.21 -16.52
CA ARG A 221 50.18 7.36 -16.85
C ARG A 221 49.59 8.56 -17.66
N ASP A 222 48.36 8.57 -18.25
CA ASP A 222 47.92 9.49 -19.39
C ASP A 222 46.70 10.53 -19.28
N GLN A 223 45.68 10.55 -20.21
CA GLN A 223 44.88 11.68 -20.87
C GLN A 223 43.66 12.42 -20.14
N ALA A 224 42.36 12.72 -20.53
CA ALA A 224 41.45 12.96 -21.74
C ALA A 224 40.08 13.72 -21.36
N ALA A 225 39.25 14.39 -22.25
CA ALA A 225 37.85 14.96 -21.94
C ALA A 225 36.89 15.61 -23.07
N LEU A 226 35.49 15.50 -23.05
CA LEU A 226 34.36 16.39 -23.69
C LEU A 226 32.78 15.96 -23.63
N PRO A 227 31.68 16.84 -23.71
CA PRO A 227 30.16 16.52 -23.66
C PRO A 227 29.00 17.38 -24.44
N VAL A 228 27.65 17.01 -24.52
CA VAL A 228 26.42 17.78 -25.12
C VAL A 228 24.90 17.35 -24.74
N SER A 229 23.73 18.05 -25.13
CA SER A 229 22.24 17.71 -24.82
C SER A 229 20.97 18.45 -25.54
N PRO A 230 19.61 18.06 -25.40
CA PRO A 230 18.35 18.49 -26.21
C PRO A 230 16.88 18.79 -25.54
N PRO A 231 15.70 19.05 -26.26
CA PRO A 231 14.33 19.62 -25.79
C PRO A 231 12.87 18.97 -26.16
N ALA A 232 11.64 19.56 -25.84
CA ALA A 232 10.21 18.98 -25.98
C ALA A 232 8.84 19.89 -26.02
N PRO A 233 7.53 19.40 -26.22
CA PRO A 233 6.20 20.15 -26.54
C PRO A 233 4.76 19.83 -25.82
N ALA A 234 3.52 20.34 -26.27
CA ALA A 234 2.08 20.23 -25.70
C ALA A 234 0.82 20.50 -26.69
N ARG A 235 -0.58 20.59 -26.53
CA ARG A 235 -1.76 20.55 -25.52
C ARG A 235 -3.28 20.32 -26.10
N ASP A 236 -4.46 20.66 -25.43
CA ASP A 236 -5.93 20.15 -25.60
C ASP A 236 -7.27 21.08 -25.44
N THR A 237 -8.58 20.60 -25.65
CA THR A 237 -10.01 21.03 -25.14
C THR A 237 -11.30 20.63 -26.07
N ARG A 238 -12.70 20.76 -25.95
CA ARG A 238 -13.92 21.01 -25.00
C ARG A 238 -15.43 20.75 -25.57
N SER A 239 -16.61 20.94 -24.85
CA SER A 239 -18.06 20.49 -25.21
C SER A 239 -19.44 21.05 -24.53
N ALA A 240 -20.46 20.25 -23.98
CA ALA A 240 -21.93 20.57 -23.62
C ALA A 240 -22.83 19.66 -22.58
N HIS A 241 -24.19 19.88 -22.31
CA HIS A 241 -25.10 19.18 -21.25
C HIS A 241 -26.73 19.11 -21.35
N ARG A 242 -27.57 18.59 -20.35
CA ARG A 242 -29.11 18.31 -20.35
C ARG A 242 -30.03 18.40 -19.01
N ALA A 243 -31.31 17.83 -18.90
CA ALA A 243 -32.52 18.17 -17.97
C ALA A 243 -33.30 17.08 -17.02
N ALA A 244 -34.65 17.15 -16.69
CA ALA A 244 -35.39 16.93 -15.34
C ALA A 244 -36.58 15.83 -15.09
N PRO A 245 -37.25 15.65 -13.87
CA PRO A 245 -37.95 14.38 -13.31
C PRO A 245 -39.44 14.31 -12.67
N PRO A 246 -39.95 13.17 -12.05
CA PRO A 246 -41.33 12.88 -11.50
C PRO A 246 -41.50 12.35 -10.00
N ALA A 247 -42.70 11.88 -9.57
CA ALA A 247 -43.25 12.08 -8.18
C ALA A 247 -43.37 10.96 -7.09
N SER A 248 -43.62 9.66 -7.34
CA SER A 248 -43.88 8.70 -6.20
C SER A 248 -42.65 8.50 -5.31
N VAL A 249 -41.49 8.52 -5.97
CA VAL A 249 -40.14 8.46 -5.40
C VAL A 249 -39.88 9.63 -4.45
N SER A 250 -40.49 10.78 -4.66
CA SER A 250 -40.37 11.96 -3.79
C SER A 250 -40.87 11.67 -2.36
N SER A 251 -41.84 10.76 -2.20
CA SER A 251 -42.34 10.35 -0.87
C SER A 251 -41.32 9.50 -0.09
N ALA A 252 -40.68 8.53 -0.75
CA ALA A 252 -39.61 7.72 -0.14
C ALA A 252 -38.35 8.56 0.11
N THR A 253 -37.96 9.38 -0.88
CA THR A 253 -36.87 10.37 -0.77
C THR A 253 -37.04 11.24 0.47
N ARG A 254 -38.25 11.79 0.70
CA ARG A 254 -38.52 12.65 1.87
C ARG A 254 -38.33 11.89 3.20
N ARG A 255 -38.91 10.69 3.36
CA ARG A 255 -38.77 9.91 4.61
C ARG A 255 -37.31 9.61 4.93
N LEU A 256 -36.55 9.20 3.92
CA LEU A 256 -35.14 8.82 4.08
C LEU A 256 -34.22 10.05 4.29
N THR A 257 -34.59 11.20 3.73
CA THR A 257 -33.96 12.50 4.01
C THR A 257 -34.19 12.91 5.47
N GLU A 258 -35.44 12.82 5.96
CA GLU A 258 -35.80 13.11 7.36
C GLU A 258 -35.03 12.19 8.34
N ARG A 259 -34.95 10.89 8.02
CA ARG A 259 -34.20 9.89 8.79
C ARG A 259 -32.69 10.17 8.84
N LEU A 260 -32.07 10.53 7.71
CA LEU A 260 -30.63 10.84 7.67
C LEU A 260 -30.32 12.18 8.33
N LEU A 261 -31.18 13.19 8.22
CA LEU A 261 -31.04 14.45 8.96
C LEU A 261 -31.08 14.23 10.48
N ALA A 262 -31.90 13.30 10.97
CA ALA A 262 -31.93 12.92 12.40
C ALA A 262 -30.63 12.23 12.88
N GLN A 263 -29.77 11.77 11.97
CA GLN A 263 -28.45 11.18 12.28
C GLN A 263 -27.29 12.19 12.15
N VAL A 264 -27.56 13.43 11.70
CA VAL A 264 -26.56 14.51 11.69
C VAL A 264 -26.45 15.08 13.11
N GLY A 265 -25.35 14.76 13.80
CA GLY A 265 -25.05 15.29 15.12
C GLY A 265 -24.83 16.81 15.11
N GLY A 266 -24.85 17.43 16.29
CA GLY A 266 -24.81 18.90 16.44
C GLY A 266 -23.58 19.62 15.87
N GLN A 267 -22.50 18.88 15.53
CA GLN A 267 -21.32 19.41 14.83
C GLN A 267 -21.40 19.27 13.30
N GLY A 268 -22.42 18.60 12.75
CA GLY A 268 -22.55 18.30 11.31
C GLY A 268 -22.05 16.92 10.89
N ALA A 269 -21.59 16.08 11.82
CA ALA A 269 -21.11 14.73 11.52
C ALA A 269 -22.24 13.67 11.55
N VAL A 270 -22.14 12.66 10.68
CA VAL A 270 -22.92 11.42 10.72
C VAL A 270 -22.00 10.32 11.26
N THR A 271 -22.35 9.73 12.40
CA THR A 271 -21.41 8.94 13.23
C THR A 271 -20.76 7.75 12.53
N GLY A 272 -21.46 7.10 11.58
CA GLY A 272 -20.88 6.02 10.78
C GLY A 272 -20.40 4.83 11.60
N GLU A 273 -21.14 4.43 12.63
CA GLU A 273 -20.70 3.35 13.53
C GLU A 273 -20.64 1.98 12.85
N CYS A 274 -19.50 1.29 12.99
CA CYS A 274 -19.37 -0.11 12.59
C CYS A 274 -20.04 -1.04 13.61
N SER A 275 -20.86 -1.99 13.16
CA SER A 275 -21.44 -3.07 13.98
C SER A 275 -20.38 -4.04 14.52
N GLY A 276 -20.70 -4.81 15.57
CA GLY A 276 -19.84 -5.86 16.08
C GLY A 276 -19.63 -7.00 15.07
N ARG A 277 -18.43 -7.61 15.06
CA ARG A 277 -18.05 -8.74 14.21
C ARG A 277 -17.42 -9.88 15.02
N VAL A 278 -17.60 -11.12 14.56
CA VAL A 278 -17.03 -12.34 15.16
C VAL A 278 -15.51 -12.27 15.31
N THR A 279 -14.79 -11.99 14.23
CA THR A 279 -13.31 -11.94 14.21
C THR A 279 -12.71 -11.07 15.33
N GLU A 280 -13.10 -9.79 15.43
CA GLU A 280 -12.57 -8.89 16.46
C GLU A 280 -13.10 -9.24 17.86
N SER A 281 -14.32 -9.76 17.96
CA SER A 281 -14.89 -10.22 19.24
C SER A 281 -14.10 -11.40 19.80
N ALA A 282 -13.70 -12.34 18.94
CA ALA A 282 -12.89 -13.50 19.27
C ALA A 282 -11.45 -13.12 19.67
N LEU A 283 -10.82 -12.22 18.91
CA LEU A 283 -9.50 -11.68 19.22
C LEU A 283 -9.48 -10.92 20.56
N MET A 284 -10.50 -10.09 20.82
CA MET A 284 -10.64 -9.36 22.10
C MET A 284 -10.92 -10.31 23.27
N LEU A 285 -11.81 -11.29 23.12
CA LEU A 285 -12.07 -12.30 24.15
C LEU A 285 -10.80 -13.12 24.47
N THR A 286 -10.02 -13.47 23.44
CA THR A 286 -8.73 -14.14 23.59
C THR A 286 -7.73 -13.28 24.38
N LEU A 287 -7.61 -11.99 24.05
CA LEU A 287 -6.73 -11.04 24.77
C LEU A 287 -7.15 -10.89 26.23
N LEU A 288 -8.44 -10.66 26.49
CA LEU A 288 -8.97 -10.49 27.85
C LEU A 288 -8.80 -11.75 28.71
N ARG A 289 -9.01 -12.94 28.16
CA ARG A 289 -8.75 -14.21 28.84
C ARG A 289 -7.28 -14.38 29.18
N ARG A 290 -6.36 -14.11 28.23
CA ARG A 290 -4.90 -14.17 28.46
C ARG A 290 -4.41 -13.18 29.52
N GLN A 291 -5.05 -12.01 29.64
CA GLN A 291 -4.75 -11.00 30.66
C GLN A 291 -5.59 -11.13 31.95
N LYS A 292 -6.57 -12.04 32.00
CA LYS A 292 -7.55 -12.21 33.09
C LYS A 292 -8.29 -10.91 33.45
N ALA A 293 -8.59 -10.07 32.45
CA ALA A 293 -9.11 -8.72 32.61
C ALA A 293 -10.58 -8.57 32.15
N LEU A 294 -11.30 -7.59 32.73
CA LEU A 294 -12.65 -7.16 32.34
C LEU A 294 -13.68 -8.31 32.16
N PRO A 295 -14.04 -9.04 33.24
CA PRO A 295 -14.91 -10.23 33.14
C PRO A 295 -16.28 -9.93 32.52
N GLU A 296 -16.89 -8.78 32.82
CA GLU A 296 -18.19 -8.37 32.23
C GLU A 296 -18.11 -8.20 30.71
N VAL A 297 -16.98 -7.68 30.21
CA VAL A 297 -16.72 -7.55 28.76
C VAL A 297 -16.49 -8.92 28.14
N GLN A 298 -15.79 -9.84 28.82
CA GLN A 298 -15.69 -11.23 28.38
C GLN A 298 -17.08 -11.90 28.26
N SER A 299 -17.98 -11.67 29.22
CA SER A 299 -19.35 -12.18 29.17
C SER A 299 -20.16 -11.60 27.99
N ARG A 300 -20.05 -10.29 27.71
CA ARG A 300 -20.69 -9.67 26.53
C ARG A 300 -20.19 -10.28 25.21
N LEU A 301 -18.87 -10.37 25.04
CA LEU A 301 -18.24 -10.91 23.83
C LEU A 301 -18.57 -12.40 23.63
N HIS A 302 -18.55 -13.19 24.71
CA HIS A 302 -18.96 -14.59 24.66
C HIS A 302 -20.44 -14.72 24.26
N ALA A 303 -21.34 -13.91 24.85
CA ALA A 303 -22.75 -13.95 24.51
C ALA A 303 -23.03 -13.53 23.06
N TYR A 304 -22.27 -12.57 22.52
CA TYR A 304 -22.28 -12.23 21.10
C TYR A 304 -21.85 -13.43 20.23
N LEU A 305 -20.66 -14.00 20.46
CA LEU A 305 -20.13 -15.13 19.69
C LEU A 305 -21.06 -16.35 19.74
N SER A 306 -21.68 -16.64 20.88
CA SER A 306 -22.66 -17.71 21.04
C SER A 306 -23.96 -17.47 20.25
N ARG A 307 -24.39 -16.22 20.05
CA ARG A 307 -25.53 -15.90 19.16
C ARG A 307 -25.14 -16.00 17.68
N SER A 308 -23.99 -15.45 17.31
CA SER A 308 -23.54 -15.40 15.92
C SER A 308 -23.30 -16.78 15.30
N ARG A 309 -22.99 -17.81 16.10
CA ARG A 309 -22.72 -19.18 15.61
C ARG A 309 -23.82 -19.74 14.70
N ALA A 310 -25.10 -19.37 14.92
CA ALA A 310 -26.22 -19.87 14.12
C ALA A 310 -26.31 -19.27 12.71
N ALA A 311 -25.60 -18.17 12.43
CA ALA A 311 -25.58 -17.47 11.14
C ALA A 311 -24.15 -17.25 10.61
N ALA A 312 -23.15 -17.93 11.20
CA ALA A 312 -21.75 -17.82 10.82
C ALA A 312 -21.47 -18.59 9.51
N ASP A 313 -20.60 -18.03 8.66
CA ASP A 313 -20.01 -18.79 7.57
C ASP A 313 -18.94 -19.77 8.10
N ALA A 314 -18.33 -20.56 7.20
CA ALA A 314 -17.35 -21.56 7.59
C ALA A 314 -16.09 -20.98 8.30
N PHE A 315 -15.71 -19.73 8.00
CA PHE A 315 -14.57 -19.07 8.61
C PHE A 315 -14.92 -18.53 10.00
N ASP A 316 -16.01 -17.77 10.11
CA ASP A 316 -16.47 -17.25 11.39
C ASP A 316 -16.90 -18.39 12.35
N ALA A 317 -17.44 -19.51 11.84
CA ALA A 317 -17.71 -20.71 12.64
C ALA A 317 -16.41 -21.31 13.22
N ALA A 318 -15.37 -21.48 12.38
CA ALA A 318 -14.08 -21.97 12.85
C ALA A 318 -13.41 -21.03 13.86
N VAL A 319 -13.59 -19.71 13.72
CA VAL A 319 -13.14 -18.71 14.70
C VAL A 319 -13.92 -18.82 16.02
N ILE A 320 -15.25 -19.03 15.97
CA ILE A 320 -16.09 -19.21 17.15
C ILE A 320 -15.73 -20.51 17.89
N ASP A 321 -15.61 -21.63 17.18
CA ASP A 321 -15.34 -22.95 17.77
C ASP A 321 -13.93 -23.00 18.40
N ALA A 322 -12.93 -22.40 17.75
CA ALA A 322 -11.60 -22.22 18.32
C ALA A 322 -11.61 -21.35 19.59
N THR A 323 -12.36 -20.25 19.57
CA THR A 323 -12.38 -19.30 20.68
C THR A 323 -13.20 -19.80 21.88
N LEU A 324 -14.40 -20.33 21.65
CA LEU A 324 -15.31 -20.72 22.73
C LEU A 324 -15.01 -22.12 23.26
N ASP A 325 -14.78 -23.08 22.36
CA ASP A 325 -14.75 -24.51 22.70
C ASP A 325 -13.32 -25.07 22.67
N GLY A 326 -12.34 -24.31 22.15
CA GLY A 326 -10.94 -24.72 22.05
C GLY A 326 -10.66 -25.68 20.89
N ILE A 327 -11.55 -25.76 19.90
CA ILE A 327 -11.43 -26.68 18.76
C ILE A 327 -10.56 -26.05 17.67
N PRO A 328 -9.39 -26.62 17.29
CA PRO A 328 -8.57 -26.06 16.22
C PRO A 328 -9.31 -26.02 14.89
N ALA A 329 -9.19 -24.90 14.17
CA ALA A 329 -9.58 -24.84 12.77
C ALA A 329 -8.71 -25.82 11.96
N GLY A 330 -9.34 -26.85 11.37
CA GLY A 330 -8.67 -28.03 10.81
C GLY A 330 -7.77 -27.76 9.60
N ASP A 331 -8.28 -27.98 8.38
CA ASP A 331 -7.56 -27.61 7.16
C ASP A 331 -7.67 -26.09 6.94
N ARG A 332 -6.82 -25.35 7.66
CA ARG A 332 -6.78 -23.88 7.60
C ARG A 332 -6.55 -23.37 6.19
N HIS A 333 -5.71 -24.04 5.39
CA HIS A 333 -5.41 -23.62 4.02
C HIS A 333 -6.66 -23.72 3.14
N ARG A 334 -7.32 -24.88 3.12
CA ARG A 334 -8.57 -25.08 2.38
C ARG A 334 -9.66 -24.12 2.84
N LEU A 335 -9.81 -23.92 4.15
CA LEU A 335 -10.79 -22.97 4.71
C LEU A 335 -10.53 -21.55 4.20
N ILE A 336 -9.27 -21.11 4.16
CA ILE A 336 -8.87 -19.79 3.65
C ILE A 336 -9.16 -19.67 2.16
N GLU A 337 -8.82 -20.68 1.33
CA GLU A 337 -9.17 -20.66 -0.10
C GLU A 337 -10.69 -20.56 -0.29
N GLN A 338 -11.49 -21.35 0.44
CA GLN A 338 -12.96 -21.29 0.42
C GLN A 338 -13.49 -19.93 0.87
N THR A 339 -12.79 -19.23 1.78
CA THR A 339 -13.15 -17.86 2.19
C THR A 339 -12.95 -16.85 1.05
N PHE A 340 -12.17 -17.18 0.01
CA PHE A 340 -12.02 -16.38 -1.22
C PHE A 340 -12.88 -16.87 -2.39
N ASP A 341 -13.70 -17.92 -2.25
CA ASP A 341 -14.68 -18.31 -3.27
C ASP A 341 -15.65 -17.15 -3.53
N GLY A 342 -15.98 -16.90 -4.80
CA GLY A 342 -16.75 -15.71 -5.21
C GLY A 342 -16.02 -14.36 -5.02
N ALA A 343 -14.85 -14.33 -4.36
CA ALA A 343 -14.07 -13.12 -4.04
C ALA A 343 -12.60 -13.20 -4.49
N ALA A 344 -12.28 -14.11 -5.43
CA ALA A 344 -10.91 -14.49 -5.80
C ALA A 344 -10.00 -13.34 -6.22
N GLN A 345 -10.53 -12.22 -6.75
CA GLN A 345 -9.72 -11.02 -7.05
C GLN A 345 -9.02 -10.41 -5.82
N HIS A 346 -9.46 -10.77 -4.61
CA HIS A 346 -8.85 -10.30 -3.37
C HIS A 346 -7.79 -11.25 -2.80
N SER A 347 -7.60 -12.47 -3.35
CA SER A 347 -6.88 -13.62 -2.77
C SER A 347 -5.35 -13.53 -2.63
N SER A 348 -4.77 -12.33 -2.62
CA SER A 348 -3.32 -12.11 -2.43
C SER A 348 -2.79 -12.74 -1.14
N ASP A 349 -1.58 -13.31 -1.18
CA ASP A 349 -0.88 -13.99 -0.07
C ASP A 349 -0.89 -13.20 1.24
N ARG A 350 -0.75 -11.87 1.18
CA ARG A 350 -0.81 -10.96 2.34
C ARG A 350 -2.16 -10.98 3.08
N LYS A 351 -3.26 -11.26 2.37
CA LYS A 351 -4.61 -11.39 2.96
C LYS A 351 -4.87 -12.82 3.43
N LYS A 352 -4.37 -13.84 2.73
CA LYS A 352 -4.34 -15.22 3.21
C LYS A 352 -3.60 -15.33 4.56
N LEU A 353 -2.42 -14.74 4.67
CA LEU A 353 -1.67 -14.58 5.93
C LEU A 353 -2.48 -13.86 7.03
N ALA A 354 -3.32 -12.88 6.68
CA ALA A 354 -4.13 -12.18 7.67
C ALA A 354 -5.26 -13.06 8.23
N LEU A 355 -5.90 -13.89 7.38
CA LEU A 355 -6.90 -14.88 7.81
C LEU A 355 -6.26 -16.02 8.60
N GLU A 356 -5.12 -16.53 8.13
CA GLU A 356 -4.37 -17.57 8.83
C GLU A 356 -3.89 -17.11 10.22
N ALA A 357 -3.42 -15.87 10.33
CA ALA A 357 -3.01 -15.29 11.60
C ALA A 357 -4.18 -15.08 12.58
N ILE A 358 -5.42 -14.90 12.11
CA ILE A 358 -6.61 -14.92 13.00
C ILE A 358 -6.74 -16.31 13.62
N LEU A 359 -6.84 -17.35 12.77
CA LEU A 359 -7.00 -18.74 13.20
C LEU A 359 -5.85 -19.19 14.13
N ALA A 360 -4.61 -18.81 13.81
CA ALA A 360 -3.42 -19.09 14.62
C ALA A 360 -3.37 -18.31 15.96
N VAL A 361 -4.06 -17.17 16.09
CA VAL A 361 -4.13 -16.41 17.35
C VAL A 361 -5.25 -16.92 18.26
N VAL A 362 -6.42 -17.27 17.72
CA VAL A 362 -7.57 -17.74 18.51
C VAL A 362 -7.51 -19.23 18.84
N GLY A 363 -6.79 -20.03 18.05
CA GLY A 363 -6.59 -21.46 18.30
C GLY A 363 -5.82 -21.77 19.59
N PRO A 364 -5.92 -23.01 20.11
CA PRO A 364 -5.20 -23.45 21.30
C PRO A 364 -3.72 -23.82 21.04
N GLU A 365 -3.32 -23.85 19.76
CA GLU A 365 -2.00 -24.27 19.31
C GLU A 365 -0.96 -23.14 19.46
N PRO A 366 0.36 -23.45 19.50
CA PRO A 366 1.40 -22.44 19.37
C PRO A 366 1.22 -21.63 18.08
N PHE A 367 1.39 -20.30 18.14
CA PHE A 367 1.21 -19.47 16.96
C PHE A 367 2.18 -19.88 15.85
N HIS A 368 1.63 -20.24 14.70
CA HIS A 368 2.36 -20.49 13.47
C HIS A 368 1.45 -20.20 12.27
N VAL A 369 2.07 -19.60 11.24
CA VAL A 369 1.47 -19.32 9.92
C VAL A 369 2.45 -19.73 8.82
N ASP A 370 1.97 -20.35 7.73
CA ASP A 370 2.77 -20.71 6.55
C ASP A 370 2.46 -19.79 5.36
N ALA A 371 3.25 -18.72 5.23
CA ALA A 371 3.11 -17.74 4.17
C ALA A 371 4.48 -17.39 3.55
N PRO A 372 4.53 -17.05 2.26
CA PRO A 372 5.76 -16.58 1.63
C PRO A 372 6.20 -15.26 2.26
N SER A 373 7.50 -15.08 2.40
CA SER A 373 8.12 -14.02 3.20
C SER A 373 7.84 -12.57 2.77
N HIS A 374 7.28 -12.40 1.57
CA HIS A 374 6.83 -11.12 1.04
C HIS A 374 5.44 -10.71 1.55
N ALA A 375 4.62 -11.67 2.02
CA ALA A 375 3.36 -11.37 2.70
C ALA A 375 3.59 -10.55 3.99
N PHE A 376 4.74 -10.75 4.65
CA PHE A 376 5.22 -10.02 5.82
C PHE A 376 5.96 -8.71 5.48
N GLU A 377 6.17 -8.37 4.20
CA GLU A 377 6.73 -7.07 3.81
C GLU A 377 5.71 -5.96 4.12
N HIS A 378 6.17 -4.89 4.77
CA HIS A 378 5.32 -3.89 5.45
C HIS A 378 5.72 -2.44 5.13
N HIS A 379 6.50 -2.24 4.07
CA HIS A 379 6.97 -0.93 3.60
C HIS A 379 6.04 -0.39 2.52
N ASN A 380 5.86 0.93 2.47
CA ASN A 380 4.80 1.61 1.70
C ASN A 380 3.38 1.08 2.00
N GLU A 381 3.14 0.62 3.22
CA GLU A 381 1.83 0.17 3.71
C GLU A 381 1.19 1.22 4.61
N ALA A 382 -0.15 1.31 4.57
CA ALA A 382 -0.94 2.09 5.52
C ALA A 382 -0.66 1.67 6.98
N THR A 383 -0.74 2.60 7.93
CA THR A 383 -0.25 2.43 9.31
C THR A 383 -0.74 1.15 9.99
N TRP A 384 -2.05 0.84 9.93
CA TRP A 384 -2.63 -0.38 10.52
C TRP A 384 -2.12 -1.66 9.84
N THR A 385 -1.96 -1.67 8.51
CA THR A 385 -1.40 -2.81 7.78
C THR A 385 0.05 -3.02 8.18
N ARG A 386 0.84 -1.94 8.28
CA ARG A 386 2.22 -1.99 8.74
C ARG A 386 2.33 -2.51 10.18
N LEU A 387 1.52 -1.98 11.10
CA LEU A 387 1.47 -2.43 12.50
C LEU A 387 1.11 -3.92 12.60
N ARG A 388 0.06 -4.35 11.89
CA ARG A 388 -0.39 -5.74 11.87
C ARG A 388 0.69 -6.67 11.34
N GLN A 389 1.39 -6.33 10.25
CA GLN A 389 2.46 -7.20 9.73
C GLN A 389 3.67 -7.28 10.67
N ILE A 390 4.02 -6.20 11.37
CA ILE A 390 5.06 -6.24 12.41
C ILE A 390 4.61 -7.13 13.59
N ALA A 391 3.35 -7.07 14.00
CA ALA A 391 2.79 -7.91 15.06
C ALA A 391 2.70 -9.40 14.66
N ILE A 392 2.26 -9.71 13.43
CA ILE A 392 2.25 -11.07 12.88
C ILE A 392 3.68 -11.62 12.74
N HIS A 393 4.63 -10.80 12.27
CA HIS A 393 6.04 -11.21 12.19
C HIS A 393 6.63 -11.47 13.58
N HIS A 394 6.38 -10.60 14.55
CA HIS A 394 6.80 -10.78 15.95
C HIS A 394 6.20 -12.06 16.56
N LEU A 395 4.92 -12.34 16.32
CA LEU A 395 4.27 -13.59 16.72
C LEU A 395 4.88 -14.83 16.07
N GLN A 396 5.32 -14.75 14.80
CA GLN A 396 5.95 -15.84 14.05
C GLN A 396 7.43 -16.09 14.45
N VAL A 397 8.13 -15.11 15.02
CA VAL A 397 9.55 -15.27 15.41
C VAL A 397 9.69 -16.24 16.59
N PRO A 398 10.55 -17.28 16.50
CA PRO A 398 10.82 -18.20 17.61
C PRO A 398 11.45 -17.51 18.82
N ASP A 399 11.29 -18.10 20.01
CA ASP A 399 11.90 -17.56 21.23
C ASP A 399 13.42 -17.82 21.31
N PRO A 400 14.20 -16.88 21.86
CA PRO A 400 13.79 -15.56 22.35
C PRO A 400 13.63 -14.52 21.22
N VAL A 401 12.48 -13.84 21.18
CA VAL A 401 12.24 -12.74 20.24
C VAL A 401 13.25 -11.61 20.45
N ALA A 402 13.80 -11.05 19.36
CA ALA A 402 14.79 -9.97 19.43
C ALA A 402 14.23 -8.71 20.12
N PRO A 403 14.90 -8.17 21.17
CA PRO A 403 14.43 -7.01 21.92
C PRO A 403 14.09 -5.78 21.07
N GLU A 404 14.78 -5.55 19.96
CA GLU A 404 14.55 -4.43 19.04
C GLU A 404 13.18 -4.52 18.37
N LEU A 405 12.73 -5.73 18.02
CA LEU A 405 11.43 -5.97 17.38
C LEU A 405 10.30 -5.73 18.38
N THR A 406 10.43 -6.25 19.61
CA THR A 406 9.50 -5.97 20.72
C THR A 406 9.48 -4.48 21.07
N ALA A 407 10.63 -3.83 21.15
CA ALA A 407 10.74 -2.40 21.48
C ALA A 407 10.18 -1.50 20.37
N ARG A 408 10.34 -1.88 19.09
CA ARG A 408 9.74 -1.17 17.96
C ARG A 408 8.22 -1.34 17.95
N LEU A 409 7.71 -2.54 18.21
CA LEU A 409 6.27 -2.74 18.34
C LEU A 409 5.71 -1.94 19.53
N LEU A 410 6.37 -1.97 20.69
CA LEU A 410 6.00 -1.14 21.86
C LEU A 410 5.87 0.34 21.49
N ARG A 411 6.89 0.94 20.86
CA ARG A 411 6.86 2.36 20.45
C ARG A 411 5.76 2.68 19.43
N LEU A 412 5.45 1.75 18.53
CA LEU A 412 4.38 1.93 17.53
C LEU A 412 2.99 1.83 18.17
N THR A 413 2.78 0.88 19.08
CA THR A 413 1.53 0.73 19.83
C THR A 413 1.30 1.91 20.77
N GLU A 414 2.30 2.27 21.57
CA GLU A 414 2.27 3.37 22.53
C GLU A 414 1.90 4.71 21.87
N ARG A 415 2.61 5.10 20.80
CA ARG A 415 2.29 6.32 20.03
C ARG A 415 0.99 6.23 19.24
N GLY A 416 0.61 5.02 18.81
CA GLY A 416 -0.63 4.81 18.08
C GLY A 416 -1.86 5.00 18.96
N GLN A 417 -1.78 4.62 20.23
CA GLN A 417 -2.90 4.67 21.18
C GLN A 417 -2.99 5.97 21.97
N ASP A 418 -2.13 6.97 21.69
CA ASP A 418 -2.25 8.34 22.21
C ASP A 418 -3.64 8.98 21.89
N ARG A 419 -4.32 8.48 20.84
CA ARG A 419 -5.69 8.85 20.43
C ARG A 419 -6.74 7.79 20.76
N GLY A 420 -6.44 6.83 21.64
CA GLY A 420 -7.33 5.72 21.98
C GLY A 420 -7.09 4.48 21.11
N ILE A 421 -7.91 4.25 20.08
CA ILE A 421 -7.76 3.08 19.20
C ILE A 421 -6.88 3.45 18.02
N ILE A 422 -5.79 2.69 17.82
CA ILE A 422 -4.75 3.01 16.82
C ILE A 422 -5.34 3.17 15.43
N GLU A 423 -5.30 4.39 14.88
CA GLU A 423 -5.86 4.73 13.56
C GLU A 423 -7.34 4.32 13.40
N GLY A 424 -8.10 4.30 14.50
CA GLY A 424 -9.47 3.76 14.54
C GLY A 424 -9.60 2.26 14.25
N ASN A 425 -8.49 1.56 13.97
CA ASN A 425 -8.47 0.19 13.47
C ASN A 425 -8.32 -0.83 14.61
N VAL A 426 -9.47 -1.34 15.08
CA VAL A 426 -9.55 -2.33 16.16
C VAL A 426 -8.72 -3.58 15.84
N PHE A 427 -8.82 -4.08 14.62
CA PHE A 427 -8.14 -5.31 14.18
C PHE A 427 -6.62 -5.23 14.34
N ALA A 428 -5.98 -4.18 13.81
CA ALA A 428 -4.54 -4.00 13.94
C ALA A 428 -4.10 -3.70 15.38
N HIS A 429 -4.91 -2.98 16.14
CA HIS A 429 -4.64 -2.71 17.56
C HIS A 429 -4.66 -4.02 18.38
N LEU A 430 -5.69 -4.86 18.20
CA LEU A 430 -5.78 -6.18 18.85
C LEU A 430 -4.57 -7.06 18.54
N PHE A 431 -4.17 -7.15 17.28
CA PHE A 431 -2.96 -7.91 16.89
C PHE A 431 -1.70 -7.40 17.58
N ALA A 432 -1.51 -6.08 17.68
CA ALA A 432 -0.37 -5.49 18.38
C ALA A 432 -0.37 -5.83 19.88
N LEU A 433 -1.54 -5.78 20.56
CA LEU A 433 -1.64 -6.12 21.98
C LEU A 433 -1.45 -7.61 22.24
N LEU A 434 -1.97 -8.48 21.37
CA LEU A 434 -1.80 -9.94 21.44
C LEU A 434 -0.34 -10.36 21.20
N SER A 435 0.35 -9.69 20.28
CA SER A 435 1.79 -9.86 20.03
C SER A 435 2.65 -9.39 21.22
N LEU A 436 2.36 -8.21 21.77
CA LEU A 436 3.06 -7.70 22.95
C LEU A 436 2.82 -8.56 24.20
N GLN A 437 1.60 -9.09 24.39
CA GLN A 437 1.26 -9.95 25.52
C GLN A 437 2.14 -11.21 25.63
N ARG A 438 2.64 -11.75 24.50
CA ARG A 438 3.59 -12.88 24.48
C ARG A 438 4.94 -12.56 25.16
N THR A 439 5.42 -11.32 25.05
CA THR A 439 6.82 -10.96 25.40
C THR A 439 6.94 -9.96 26.55
N VAL A 440 5.93 -9.13 26.79
CA VAL A 440 5.87 -8.14 27.87
C VAL A 440 4.49 -8.14 28.56
N PRO A 441 4.05 -9.29 29.13
CA PRO A 441 2.78 -9.38 29.84
C PRO A 441 2.71 -8.39 31.01
N GLY A 442 1.53 -7.81 31.24
CA GLY A 442 1.33 -6.76 32.26
C GLY A 442 1.90 -5.38 31.93
N HIS A 443 2.56 -5.17 30.78
CA HIS A 443 3.07 -3.85 30.41
C HIS A 443 1.94 -2.82 30.23
N ARG A 444 2.14 -1.59 30.73
CA ARG A 444 1.11 -0.53 30.75
C ARG A 444 0.43 -0.31 29.39
N VAL A 445 1.20 -0.30 28.30
CA VAL A 445 0.66 -0.15 26.94
C VAL A 445 -0.50 -1.12 26.66
N ILE A 446 -0.42 -2.37 27.13
CA ILE A 446 -1.46 -3.38 26.93
C ILE A 446 -2.69 -3.11 27.82
N HIS A 447 -2.49 -2.60 29.04
CA HIS A 447 -3.60 -2.19 29.91
C HIS A 447 -4.37 -1.00 29.30
N ASP A 448 -3.65 0.08 28.97
CA ASP A 448 -4.22 1.30 28.38
C ASP A 448 -4.95 0.98 27.06
N GLY A 449 -4.36 0.15 26.21
CA GLY A 449 -4.97 -0.31 24.95
C GLY A 449 -6.22 -1.19 25.16
N ILE A 450 -6.24 -2.07 26.16
CA ILE A 450 -7.44 -2.85 26.53
C ILE A 450 -8.56 -1.94 27.03
N ILE A 451 -8.25 -0.90 27.82
CA ILE A 451 -9.23 0.08 28.29
C ILE A 451 -9.76 0.95 27.14
N ALA A 452 -8.94 1.24 26.12
CA ALA A 452 -9.40 1.90 24.90
C ALA A 452 -10.33 1.00 24.08
N LEU A 453 -9.96 -0.25 23.83
CA LEU A 453 -10.75 -1.21 23.05
C LEU A 453 -12.07 -1.58 23.74
N ALA A 454 -12.10 -1.74 25.06
CA ALA A 454 -13.31 -2.08 25.80
C ALA A 454 -14.45 -1.05 25.63
N LYS A 455 -14.14 0.21 25.30
CA LYS A 455 -15.12 1.27 25.03
C LYS A 455 -15.81 1.14 23.66
N ALA A 456 -15.24 0.38 22.72
CA ALA A 456 -15.81 0.17 21.39
C ALA A 456 -16.66 -1.12 21.28
N VAL A 457 -16.82 -1.88 22.37
CA VAL A 457 -17.72 -3.05 22.40
C VAL A 457 -19.17 -2.56 22.34
N ARG A 458 -19.86 -2.87 21.24
CA ARG A 458 -21.18 -2.38 20.87
C ARG A 458 -22.30 -2.92 21.75
N ASP A 459 -23.47 -2.30 21.67
CA ASP A 459 -24.68 -2.73 22.37
C ASP A 459 -25.14 -4.13 21.93
N ASP A 460 -24.81 -4.55 20.70
CA ASP A 460 -24.97 -5.94 20.23
C ASP A 460 -24.10 -6.97 21.01
N GLY A 461 -23.13 -6.49 21.81
CA GLY A 461 -22.21 -7.27 22.65
C GLY A 461 -20.88 -7.60 21.99
N GLY A 462 -20.71 -7.33 20.70
CA GLY A 462 -19.54 -7.62 19.88
C GLY A 462 -18.58 -6.44 19.74
N MET A 463 -17.43 -6.73 19.14
CA MET A 463 -16.35 -5.79 18.86
C MET A 463 -16.29 -5.49 17.35
N PRO A 464 -16.21 -4.23 16.90
CA PRO A 464 -16.24 -3.88 15.48
C PRO A 464 -14.84 -3.94 14.82
N PHE A 465 -14.78 -3.93 13.48
CA PHE A 465 -13.52 -3.89 12.72
C PHE A 465 -12.80 -2.51 12.82
N ILE A 466 -13.57 -1.43 12.77
CA ILE A 466 -13.13 -0.03 12.95
C ILE A 466 -14.06 0.68 13.94
N ALA A 467 -13.56 1.73 14.61
CA ALA A 467 -14.34 2.48 15.59
C ALA A 467 -15.52 3.25 14.96
N SER A 468 -15.30 3.87 13.79
CA SER A 468 -16.32 4.56 13.00
C SER A 468 -15.81 4.81 11.57
N GLU A 469 -16.71 5.19 10.66
CA GLU A 469 -16.41 5.68 9.30
C GLU A 469 -17.03 7.08 9.08
N GLU A 470 -16.98 7.90 10.13
CA GLU A 470 -17.70 9.16 10.31
C GLU A 470 -17.49 10.19 9.18
N ILE A 471 -16.25 10.40 8.72
CA ILE A 471 -15.94 11.43 7.72
C ILE A 471 -16.43 10.98 6.33
N PHE A 472 -16.25 9.70 5.99
CA PHE A 472 -16.77 9.12 4.75
C PHE A 472 -18.31 9.10 4.73
N CYS A 473 -18.93 8.69 5.83
CA CYS A 473 -20.39 8.72 6.01
C CYS A 473 -20.94 10.14 5.89
N THR A 474 -20.32 11.12 6.55
CA THR A 474 -20.76 12.53 6.50
C THR A 474 -20.66 13.10 5.08
N ALA A 475 -19.58 12.81 4.35
CA ALA A 475 -19.40 13.29 2.98
C ALA A 475 -20.43 12.69 2.00
N THR A 476 -20.69 11.39 2.12
CA THR A 476 -21.59 10.66 1.22
C THR A 476 -23.06 10.95 1.56
N ALA A 477 -23.41 11.03 2.84
CA ALA A 477 -24.70 11.56 3.31
C ALA A 477 -24.91 13.00 2.84
N GLY A 478 -23.89 13.87 2.96
CA GLY A 478 -23.95 15.25 2.49
C GLY A 478 -24.27 15.35 0.99
N LEU A 479 -23.67 14.49 0.15
CA LEU A 479 -24.01 14.40 -1.27
C LEU A 479 -25.46 13.98 -1.51
N ALA A 480 -25.95 12.94 -0.82
CA ALA A 480 -27.31 12.46 -0.95
C ALA A 480 -28.35 13.50 -0.47
N LEU A 481 -28.11 14.11 0.70
CA LEU A 481 -28.95 15.15 1.30
C LEU A 481 -28.97 16.44 0.46
N ALA A 482 -27.82 16.89 -0.04
CA ALA A 482 -27.75 18.05 -0.94
C ALA A 482 -28.49 17.79 -2.27
N ARG A 483 -28.48 16.54 -2.75
CA ARG A 483 -29.24 16.13 -3.94
C ARG A 483 -30.75 15.97 -3.66
N ALA A 484 -31.12 15.62 -2.43
CA ALA A 484 -32.51 15.57 -1.97
C ALA A 484 -33.13 16.96 -1.70
N GLY A 485 -32.33 18.04 -1.71
CA GLY A 485 -32.79 19.39 -1.38
C GLY A 485 -32.91 19.66 0.13
N ALA A 486 -32.13 18.96 0.96
CA ALA A 486 -32.05 19.22 2.39
C ALA A 486 -31.61 20.66 2.72
N ASP A 487 -31.87 21.09 3.96
CA ASP A 487 -31.60 22.47 4.38
C ASP A 487 -30.13 22.88 4.20
N ARG A 488 -29.94 24.10 3.69
CA ARG A 488 -28.63 24.62 3.32
C ARG A 488 -27.78 25.03 4.53
N GLN A 489 -28.39 25.38 5.67
CA GLN A 489 -27.63 25.63 6.90
C GLN A 489 -27.08 24.32 7.46
N VAL A 490 -27.90 23.26 7.55
CA VAL A 490 -27.43 21.92 7.96
C VAL A 490 -26.30 21.43 7.06
N LEU A 491 -26.46 21.51 5.73
CA LEU A 491 -25.42 21.12 4.78
C LEU A 491 -24.14 21.96 4.95
N HIS A 492 -24.24 23.25 5.29
CA HIS A 492 -23.06 24.05 5.64
C HIS A 492 -22.39 23.61 6.94
N THR A 493 -23.14 23.21 7.98
CA THR A 493 -22.55 22.61 9.19
C THR A 493 -21.79 21.32 8.85
N MET A 494 -22.36 20.43 8.05
CA MET A 494 -21.68 19.20 7.57
C MET A 494 -20.41 19.52 6.78
N GLY A 495 -20.46 20.52 5.89
CA GLY A 495 -19.33 20.94 5.08
C GLY A 495 -18.22 21.63 5.89
N ASP A 496 -18.57 22.42 6.90
CA ASP A 496 -17.60 23.08 7.78
C ASP A 496 -16.90 22.08 8.70
N TYR A 497 -17.63 21.09 9.23
CA TYR A 497 -17.04 19.95 9.94
C TYR A 497 -16.00 19.26 9.05
N LEU A 498 -16.38 18.81 7.86
CA LEU A 498 -15.47 18.15 6.94
C LEU A 498 -14.28 19.03 6.55
N ALA A 499 -14.48 20.34 6.33
CA ALA A 499 -13.40 21.28 6.06
C ALA A 499 -12.41 21.44 7.24
N SER A 500 -12.87 21.25 8.48
CA SER A 500 -12.02 21.26 9.68
C SER A 500 -11.19 19.97 9.86
N GLN A 501 -11.67 18.83 9.35
CA GLN A 501 -11.00 17.52 9.44
C GLN A 501 -9.96 17.27 8.33
N GLN A 502 -9.60 18.29 7.53
CA GLN A 502 -8.62 18.10 6.45
C GLN A 502 -7.20 17.98 6.98
N ALA A 503 -6.49 16.91 6.62
CA ALA A 503 -5.12 16.67 7.04
C ALA A 503 -4.13 17.60 6.30
N GLY A 504 -2.96 17.82 6.90
CA GLY A 504 -1.92 18.72 6.37
C GLY A 504 -1.31 18.32 5.01
N ASN A 505 -1.61 17.13 4.50
CA ASN A 505 -1.26 16.69 3.14
C ASN A 505 -2.35 17.04 2.09
N GLY A 506 -3.48 17.62 2.50
CA GLY A 506 -4.63 17.94 1.66
C GLY A 506 -5.68 16.84 1.51
N GLY A 507 -5.45 15.64 2.07
CA GLY A 507 -6.41 14.55 2.09
C GLY A 507 -7.32 14.56 3.33
N TRP A 508 -8.15 13.52 3.43
CA TRP A 508 -8.96 13.20 4.61
C TRP A 508 -8.78 11.72 4.94
N ALA A 509 -8.91 11.38 6.21
CA ALA A 509 -9.04 9.99 6.67
C ALA A 509 -10.51 9.67 6.94
N TYR A 510 -10.87 8.39 7.02
CA TYR A 510 -12.26 7.94 7.09
C TYR A 510 -13.01 8.30 8.39
N ALA A 511 -12.31 8.63 9.49
CA ALA A 511 -12.90 9.08 10.76
C ALA A 511 -11.95 10.05 11.52
N GLN A 512 -12.48 10.80 12.49
CA GLN A 512 -11.79 11.93 13.14
C GLN A 512 -10.43 11.58 13.78
N ASP A 513 -10.34 10.48 14.52
CA ASP A 513 -9.11 10.13 15.26
C ASP A 513 -8.04 9.43 14.39
N VAL A 514 -8.31 9.25 13.10
CA VAL A 514 -7.43 8.59 12.12
C VAL A 514 -6.46 9.61 11.49
N VAL A 515 -5.20 9.22 11.29
CA VAL A 515 -4.13 10.04 10.70
C VAL A 515 -3.90 9.67 9.23
N GLN A 516 -3.96 8.38 8.89
CA GLN A 516 -3.77 7.90 7.53
C GLN A 516 -4.96 8.29 6.63
N THR A 517 -4.74 9.29 5.78
CA THR A 517 -5.67 9.72 4.74
C THR A 517 -5.84 8.70 3.63
N ASP A 518 -6.96 8.77 2.91
CA ASP A 518 -7.27 7.88 1.78
C ASP A 518 -7.92 8.61 0.59
N THR A 519 -7.86 7.98 -0.58
CA THR A 519 -8.38 8.51 -1.86
C THR A 519 -9.91 8.55 -1.91
N ASP A 520 -10.62 7.63 -1.26
CA ASP A 520 -12.08 7.53 -1.37
C ASP A 520 -12.78 8.61 -0.55
N THR A 521 -12.40 8.76 0.70
CA THR A 521 -12.85 9.86 1.57
C THR A 521 -12.47 11.21 0.95
N ALA A 522 -11.23 11.37 0.47
CA ALA A 522 -10.81 12.62 -0.15
C ALA A 522 -11.61 12.98 -1.42
N THR A 523 -11.98 12.01 -2.26
CA THR A 523 -12.78 12.26 -3.47
C THR A 523 -14.26 12.54 -3.16
N HIS A 524 -14.84 11.88 -2.15
CA HIS A 524 -16.20 12.17 -1.68
C HIS A 524 -16.29 13.55 -1.00
N VAL A 525 -15.36 13.87 -0.09
CA VAL A 525 -15.33 15.19 0.58
C VAL A 525 -15.10 16.32 -0.42
N LEU A 526 -14.13 16.20 -1.34
CA LEU A 526 -13.91 17.18 -2.42
C LEU A 526 -15.20 17.38 -3.22
N SER A 527 -15.88 16.29 -3.60
CA SER A 527 -17.12 16.35 -4.36
C SER A 527 -18.25 17.06 -3.61
N PHE A 528 -18.41 16.79 -2.31
CA PHE A 528 -19.42 17.44 -1.47
C PHE A 528 -19.15 18.94 -1.28
N LEU A 529 -17.94 19.31 -0.82
CA LEU A 529 -17.57 20.71 -0.59
C LEU A 529 -17.68 21.55 -1.88
N ARG A 530 -17.33 20.96 -3.03
CA ARG A 530 -17.49 21.59 -4.36
C ARG A 530 -18.96 21.76 -4.76
N ALA A 531 -19.84 20.80 -4.44
CA ALA A 531 -21.26 20.91 -4.71
C ALA A 531 -21.95 21.95 -3.81
N LEU A 532 -21.50 22.06 -2.55
CA LEU A 532 -22.04 22.93 -1.54
C LEU A 532 -21.66 24.41 -1.74
N GLY A 533 -20.38 24.72 -2.01
CA GLY A 533 -19.93 26.09 -2.22
C GLY A 533 -18.42 26.22 -2.50
N PRO A 534 -17.98 26.24 -3.77
CA PRO A 534 -16.56 26.13 -4.11
C PRO A 534 -15.71 27.34 -3.66
N GLU A 535 -16.30 28.53 -3.51
CA GLU A 535 -15.60 29.70 -2.97
C GLU A 535 -15.41 29.65 -1.45
N ARG A 536 -16.38 29.09 -0.70
CA ARG A 536 -16.27 28.91 0.76
C ARG A 536 -15.12 27.98 1.11
N TYR A 537 -15.01 26.87 0.38
CA TYR A 537 -14.01 25.82 0.61
C TYR A 537 -12.83 25.89 -0.38
N ARG A 538 -12.56 27.07 -0.97
CA ARG A 538 -11.57 27.26 -2.06
C ARG A 538 -10.16 26.78 -1.69
N ALA A 539 -9.77 26.96 -0.43
CA ALA A 539 -8.49 26.46 0.09
C ALA A 539 -8.47 24.93 0.18
N ASN A 540 -9.50 24.34 0.82
CA ASN A 540 -9.62 22.89 0.96
C ASN A 540 -9.64 22.17 -0.39
N LEU A 541 -10.43 22.71 -1.33
CA LEU A 541 -10.53 22.25 -2.72
C LEU A 541 -9.26 22.51 -3.54
N HIS A 542 -8.32 23.34 -3.08
CA HIS A 542 -7.00 23.45 -3.70
C HIS A 542 -6.08 22.33 -3.21
N ALA A 543 -5.97 22.15 -1.89
CA ALA A 543 -5.13 21.12 -1.27
C ALA A 543 -5.58 19.71 -1.67
N ALA A 544 -6.89 19.43 -1.69
CA ALA A 544 -7.47 18.16 -2.12
C ALA A 544 -7.07 17.76 -3.56
N ARG A 545 -6.95 18.74 -4.47
CA ARG A 545 -6.51 18.50 -5.84
C ARG A 545 -5.00 18.28 -5.96
N GLN A 546 -4.21 18.84 -5.04
CA GLN A 546 -2.78 18.57 -4.95
C GLN A 546 -2.53 17.17 -4.37
N PHE A 547 -3.26 16.80 -3.32
CA PHE A 547 -3.29 15.46 -2.74
C PHE A 547 -3.57 14.40 -3.82
N LEU A 548 -4.71 14.50 -4.52
CA LEU A 548 -5.07 13.53 -5.56
C LEU A 548 -4.08 13.51 -6.75
N ALA A 549 -3.55 14.68 -7.16
CA ALA A 549 -2.54 14.72 -8.22
C ALA A 549 -1.20 14.05 -7.83
N ALA A 550 -0.87 14.02 -6.54
CA ALA A 550 0.33 13.37 -6.02
C ALA A 550 0.17 11.84 -5.78
N HIS A 551 -1.06 11.31 -5.82
CA HIS A 551 -1.33 9.88 -5.61
C HIS A 551 -1.43 9.07 -6.92
N LEU A 552 -1.40 9.72 -8.08
CA LEU A 552 -1.50 9.06 -9.38
C LEU A 552 -0.31 8.12 -9.63
N GLY A 553 -0.60 6.83 -9.86
CA GLY A 553 0.39 5.80 -10.17
C GLY A 553 1.07 5.97 -11.53
N GLU A 554 2.12 5.21 -11.80
CA GLU A 554 2.82 5.20 -13.11
C GLU A 554 1.95 4.56 -14.21
N ASP A 555 1.15 3.56 -13.84
CA ASP A 555 0.08 2.98 -14.68
C ASP A 555 -1.04 3.98 -15.05
N GLY A 556 -1.11 5.10 -14.32
CA GLY A 556 -2.14 6.12 -14.46
C GLY A 556 -3.36 5.90 -13.57
N GLY A 557 -3.41 4.82 -12.79
CA GLY A 557 -4.47 4.58 -11.82
C GLY A 557 -4.25 5.31 -10.49
N MET A 558 -5.10 5.02 -9.52
CA MET A 558 -5.06 5.60 -8.17
C MET A 558 -5.10 4.48 -7.10
N PRO A 559 -4.18 4.46 -6.13
CA PRO A 559 -4.25 3.58 -4.97
C PRO A 559 -5.22 4.12 -3.90
N THR A 560 -5.53 3.29 -2.91
CA THR A 560 -6.38 3.72 -1.78
C THR A 560 -5.66 4.64 -0.79
N TYR A 561 -4.41 4.36 -0.36
CA TYR A 561 -3.82 5.07 0.80
C TYR A 561 -2.52 5.81 0.54
N LEU A 562 -1.55 5.24 -0.20
CA LEU A 562 -0.23 5.83 -0.38
C LEU A 562 0.22 5.78 -1.86
N PRO A 563 0.94 6.79 -2.37
CA PRO A 563 1.47 6.77 -3.74
C PRO A 563 2.36 5.55 -3.98
N GLY A 564 2.28 4.97 -5.18
CA GLY A 564 3.06 3.78 -5.56
C GLY A 564 2.59 2.46 -4.93
N GLN A 565 1.49 2.45 -4.17
CA GLN A 565 0.71 1.23 -3.95
C GLN A 565 0.00 0.81 -5.25
N PRO A 566 -0.47 -0.45 -5.37
CA PRO A 566 -1.28 -0.89 -6.50
C PRO A 566 -2.53 -0.02 -6.68
N SER A 567 -2.78 0.42 -7.90
CA SER A 567 -3.99 1.15 -8.27
C SER A 567 -5.25 0.29 -8.19
N GLU A 568 -6.37 0.89 -7.78
CA GLU A 568 -7.68 0.24 -7.68
C GLU A 568 -8.71 0.96 -8.59
N PRO A 569 -9.59 0.24 -9.34
CA PRO A 569 -10.49 0.88 -10.31
C PRO A 569 -11.47 1.88 -9.68
N THR A 570 -12.03 1.57 -8.51
CA THR A 570 -12.97 2.43 -7.81
C THR A 570 -12.34 3.77 -7.38
N MET A 571 -11.12 3.74 -6.84
CA MET A 571 -10.34 4.93 -6.47
C MET A 571 -10.02 5.80 -7.69
N THR A 572 -9.66 5.15 -8.80
CA THR A 572 -9.35 5.81 -10.07
C THR A 572 -10.58 6.51 -10.65
N ALA A 573 -11.72 5.83 -10.63
CA ALA A 573 -13.00 6.36 -11.11
C ALA A 573 -13.52 7.54 -10.28
N ASN A 574 -13.40 7.45 -8.95
CA ASN A 574 -13.80 8.55 -8.07
C ASN A 574 -12.87 9.75 -8.22
N THR A 575 -11.57 9.52 -8.48
CA THR A 575 -10.61 10.60 -8.78
C THR A 575 -10.91 11.31 -10.09
N ILE A 576 -11.25 10.57 -11.16
CA ILE A 576 -11.72 11.18 -12.42
C ILE A 576 -12.97 12.03 -12.15
N THR A 577 -13.94 11.48 -11.43
CA THR A 577 -15.21 12.16 -11.10
C THR A 577 -15.00 13.45 -10.31
N ALA A 578 -14.09 13.43 -9.32
CA ALA A 578 -13.75 14.58 -8.49
C ALA A 578 -12.91 15.65 -9.24
N LEU A 579 -12.02 15.23 -10.15
CA LEU A 579 -11.10 16.13 -10.86
C LEU A 579 -11.59 16.62 -12.23
N GLN A 580 -12.61 16.00 -12.85
CA GLN A 580 -13.16 16.41 -14.15
C GLN A 580 -13.60 17.90 -14.21
N PRO A 581 -14.19 18.51 -13.16
CA PRO A 581 -14.49 19.94 -13.14
C PRO A 581 -13.25 20.83 -13.32
N TYR A 582 -12.06 20.29 -13.04
CA TYR A 582 -10.76 20.96 -13.07
C TYR A 582 -9.85 20.46 -14.22
N HIS A 583 -10.43 19.82 -15.25
CA HIS A 583 -9.71 19.24 -16.40
C HIS A 583 -8.72 20.18 -17.09
N PHE A 584 -8.94 21.49 -17.05
CA PHE A 584 -8.01 22.47 -17.62
C PHE A 584 -6.63 22.47 -16.94
N VAL A 585 -6.56 22.07 -15.66
CA VAL A 585 -5.31 21.82 -14.92
C VAL A 585 -4.90 20.35 -15.03
N HIS A 586 -5.85 19.43 -14.88
CA HIS A 586 -5.58 17.99 -14.67
C HIS A 586 -5.75 17.10 -15.91
N GLY A 587 -5.88 17.67 -17.11
CA GLY A 587 -6.16 16.94 -18.36
C GLY A 587 -5.27 15.70 -18.61
N PRO A 588 -3.93 15.83 -18.56
CA PRO A 588 -3.02 14.68 -18.73
C PRO A 588 -3.15 13.60 -17.66
N LEU A 589 -3.56 13.96 -16.43
CA LEU A 589 -3.88 13.02 -15.36
C LEU A 589 -5.19 12.29 -15.66
N LEU A 590 -6.24 13.03 -16.04
CA LEU A 590 -7.55 12.48 -16.35
C LEU A 590 -7.49 11.53 -17.55
N GLU A 591 -6.69 11.83 -18.58
CA GLU A 591 -6.47 10.92 -19.69
C GLU A 591 -5.76 9.62 -19.23
N ARG A 592 -4.73 9.72 -18.39
CA ARG A 592 -4.03 8.52 -17.86
C ARG A 592 -4.94 7.65 -16.99
N ALA A 593 -5.73 8.26 -16.10
CA ALA A 593 -6.72 7.58 -15.28
C ALA A 593 -7.85 6.94 -16.12
N THR A 594 -8.33 7.64 -17.15
CA THR A 594 -9.32 7.09 -18.09
C THR A 594 -8.75 5.88 -18.85
N ARG A 595 -7.49 5.94 -19.26
CA ARG A 595 -6.78 4.82 -19.92
C ARG A 595 -6.62 3.62 -18.99
N TYR A 596 -6.32 3.85 -17.71
CA TYR A 596 -6.26 2.80 -16.69
C TYR A 596 -7.62 2.09 -16.57
N LEU A 597 -8.73 2.83 -16.40
CA LEU A 597 -10.07 2.23 -16.31
C LEU A 597 -10.42 1.38 -17.54
N LEU A 598 -10.19 1.92 -18.74
CA LEU A 598 -10.46 1.19 -19.99
C LEU A 598 -9.65 -0.11 -20.12
N ASN A 599 -8.50 -0.20 -19.46
CA ASN A 599 -7.64 -1.40 -19.45
C ASN A 599 -7.94 -2.33 -18.25
N ALA A 600 -8.57 -1.83 -17.18
CA ALA A 600 -8.99 -2.60 -16.01
C ALA A 600 -10.39 -3.23 -16.15
N GLN A 601 -11.16 -2.82 -17.17
CA GLN A 601 -12.47 -3.40 -17.47
C GLN A 601 -12.35 -4.80 -18.06
N LYS A 602 -13.17 -5.74 -17.56
CA LYS A 602 -13.31 -7.10 -18.09
C LYS A 602 -14.23 -7.13 -19.34
N PRO A 603 -14.15 -8.18 -20.20
CA PRO A 603 -15.00 -8.28 -21.40
C PRO A 603 -16.51 -8.29 -21.14
N ASP A 604 -16.95 -8.63 -19.93
CA ASP A 604 -18.34 -8.62 -19.48
C ASP A 604 -18.79 -7.26 -18.90
N GLY A 605 -17.96 -6.22 -19.02
CA GLY A 605 -18.21 -4.88 -18.48
C GLY A 605 -17.83 -4.69 -17.01
N THR A 606 -17.52 -5.76 -16.27
CA THR A 606 -17.22 -5.71 -14.82
C THR A 606 -15.79 -5.25 -14.52
N PHE A 607 -15.51 -5.00 -13.23
CA PHE A 607 -14.21 -4.52 -12.73
C PHE A 607 -13.72 -5.38 -11.54
N GLU A 608 -12.52 -5.07 -11.05
CA GLU A 608 -12.12 -5.40 -9.68
C GLU A 608 -12.95 -4.54 -8.71
N ARG A 609 -13.46 -5.14 -7.62
CA ARG A 609 -14.49 -4.51 -6.75
C ARG A 609 -13.94 -3.65 -5.60
N SER A 610 -12.62 -3.66 -5.43
CA SER A 610 -11.86 -2.88 -4.47
C SER A 610 -12.31 -3.17 -3.03
N TRP A 611 -13.03 -2.26 -2.36
CA TRP A 611 -13.47 -2.43 -0.96
C TRP A 611 -14.87 -3.01 -0.79
N SER A 612 -15.66 -3.02 -1.87
CA SER A 612 -16.98 -3.62 -1.91
C SER A 612 -16.93 -5.07 -2.41
N LEU A 613 -17.91 -5.88 -2.04
CA LEU A 613 -18.21 -7.18 -2.62
C LEU A 613 -19.26 -7.08 -3.75
N SER A 614 -19.94 -5.96 -3.90
CA SER A 614 -20.94 -5.73 -4.94
C SER A 614 -20.30 -5.35 -6.28
N GLU A 615 -20.61 -6.08 -7.36
CA GLU A 615 -20.20 -5.67 -8.71
C GLU A 615 -20.83 -4.32 -9.12
N ALA A 616 -22.04 -4.05 -8.64
CA ALA A 616 -22.78 -2.82 -8.93
C ALA A 616 -22.08 -1.57 -8.37
N ASN A 617 -21.45 -1.65 -7.19
CA ASN A 617 -20.66 -0.55 -6.61
C ASN A 617 -19.52 -0.12 -7.56
N ALA A 618 -18.72 -1.08 -8.00
CA ALA A 618 -17.57 -0.81 -8.87
C ALA A 618 -18.01 -0.35 -10.28
N MET A 619 -19.05 -0.96 -10.84
CA MET A 619 -19.63 -0.55 -12.12
C MET A 619 -20.23 0.86 -12.06
N LEU A 620 -20.95 1.24 -11.00
CA LEU A 620 -21.46 2.60 -10.79
C LEU A 620 -20.34 3.65 -10.82
N ARG A 621 -19.28 3.43 -10.05
CA ARG A 621 -18.14 4.34 -9.97
C ARG A 621 -17.46 4.47 -11.34
N ALA A 622 -17.13 3.36 -11.99
CA ALA A 622 -16.51 3.35 -13.31
C ALA A 622 -17.38 3.98 -14.40
N LEU A 623 -18.68 3.70 -14.42
CA LEU A 623 -19.62 4.27 -15.40
C LEU A 623 -19.70 5.80 -15.32
N ASN A 624 -19.75 6.36 -14.10
CA ASN A 624 -19.72 7.81 -13.89
C ASN A 624 -18.44 8.43 -14.45
N ALA A 625 -17.28 7.85 -14.16
CA ALA A 625 -15.98 8.32 -14.64
C ALA A 625 -15.85 8.26 -16.17
N LEU A 626 -16.16 7.10 -16.78
CA LEU A 626 -16.09 6.91 -18.23
C LEU A 626 -17.09 7.80 -18.96
N THR A 627 -18.31 7.97 -18.42
CA THR A 627 -19.32 8.89 -18.98
C THR A 627 -18.86 10.35 -18.94
N LEU A 628 -18.19 10.77 -17.86
CA LEU A 628 -17.61 12.11 -17.74
C LEU A 628 -16.45 12.34 -18.73
N ALA A 629 -15.56 11.35 -18.89
CA ALA A 629 -14.49 11.40 -19.89
C ALA A 629 -15.05 11.44 -21.33
N HIS A 630 -16.06 10.62 -21.63
CA HIS A 630 -16.71 10.57 -22.95
C HIS A 630 -17.42 11.88 -23.30
N ARG A 631 -18.15 12.50 -22.35
CA ARG A 631 -18.74 13.84 -22.54
C ARG A 631 -17.70 14.93 -22.77
N HIS A 632 -16.48 14.75 -22.27
CA HIS A 632 -15.37 15.70 -22.46
C HIS A 632 -14.67 15.52 -23.81
N ASN A 633 -14.37 14.28 -24.20
CA ASN A 633 -13.80 13.94 -25.51
C ASN A 633 -14.24 12.52 -25.94
N PRO A 634 -15.26 12.39 -26.82
CA PRO A 634 -15.74 11.09 -27.30
C PRO A 634 -14.70 10.27 -28.08
N SER A 635 -13.73 10.91 -28.73
CA SER A 635 -12.70 10.25 -29.55
C SER A 635 -11.46 9.80 -28.76
N MET A 636 -11.36 10.20 -27.48
CA MET A 636 -10.27 9.80 -26.59
C MET A 636 -10.10 8.28 -26.56
N HIS A 637 -8.85 7.82 -26.55
CA HIS A 637 -8.48 6.40 -26.61
C HIS A 637 -9.08 5.63 -27.80
N HIS A 638 -9.15 6.29 -28.97
CA HIS A 638 -9.67 5.71 -30.23
C HIS A 638 -11.15 5.27 -30.11
N GLY A 639 -11.96 6.04 -29.38
CA GLY A 639 -13.41 5.79 -29.25
C GLY A 639 -13.79 4.63 -28.32
N ARG A 640 -12.83 3.95 -27.67
CA ARG A 640 -13.07 2.83 -26.71
C ARG A 640 -14.07 3.17 -25.60
N LEU A 641 -14.26 4.45 -25.28
CA LEU A 641 -15.17 4.95 -24.26
C LEU A 641 -16.64 4.55 -24.47
N GLY A 642 -17.14 4.58 -25.70
CA GLY A 642 -18.54 4.20 -26.00
C GLY A 642 -18.82 2.73 -25.65
N PRO A 643 -18.12 1.77 -26.31
CA PRO A 643 -18.27 0.34 -26.01
C PRO A 643 -18.03 -0.04 -24.55
N ALA A 644 -17.14 0.68 -23.84
CA ALA A 644 -16.88 0.47 -22.41
C ALA A 644 -18.02 0.96 -21.49
N ILE A 645 -18.76 1.99 -21.90
CA ILE A 645 -19.97 2.47 -21.22
C ILE A 645 -21.13 1.51 -21.52
N ASP A 646 -21.27 1.08 -22.77
CA ASP A 646 -22.36 0.21 -23.21
C ASP A 646 -22.28 -1.19 -22.60
N SER A 647 -21.07 -1.76 -22.43
CA SER A 647 -20.90 -3.07 -21.76
C SER A 647 -21.35 -3.04 -20.30
N ILE A 648 -21.10 -1.94 -19.56
CA ILE A 648 -21.60 -1.77 -18.18
C ILE A 648 -23.13 -1.69 -18.15
N HIS A 649 -23.73 -0.88 -19.03
CA HIS A 649 -25.19 -0.80 -19.12
C HIS A 649 -25.80 -2.17 -19.43
N GLN A 650 -25.25 -2.92 -20.39
CA GLN A 650 -25.73 -4.27 -20.74
C GLN A 650 -25.60 -5.22 -19.54
N ARG A 651 -24.43 -5.27 -18.87
CA ARG A 651 -24.21 -6.11 -17.68
C ARG A 651 -25.26 -5.83 -16.59
N LEU A 652 -25.47 -4.56 -16.23
CA LEU A 652 -26.46 -4.18 -15.23
C LEU A 652 -27.90 -4.56 -15.63
N LEU A 653 -28.25 -4.42 -16.92
CA LEU A 653 -29.61 -4.71 -17.40
C LEU A 653 -29.94 -6.21 -17.51
N VAL A 654 -28.95 -7.08 -17.75
CA VAL A 654 -29.17 -8.54 -17.89
C VAL A 654 -28.96 -9.33 -16.59
N THR A 655 -28.48 -8.69 -15.52
CA THR A 655 -28.20 -9.33 -14.22
C THR A 655 -29.25 -9.03 -13.14
N ALA A 656 -30.39 -8.45 -13.52
CA ALA A 656 -31.52 -8.24 -12.62
C ALA A 656 -32.19 -9.57 -12.26
N ASN A 657 -32.55 -9.72 -10.99
CA ASN A 657 -33.26 -10.88 -10.47
C ASN A 657 -34.76 -10.85 -10.84
N PRO A 658 -35.50 -11.98 -10.73
CA PRO A 658 -36.92 -12.05 -11.09
C PRO A 658 -37.87 -11.16 -10.27
N ASP A 659 -37.44 -10.70 -9.09
CA ASP A 659 -38.13 -9.71 -8.26
C ASP A 659 -37.91 -8.25 -8.72
N GLY A 660 -36.97 -8.04 -9.65
CA GLY A 660 -36.56 -6.74 -10.18
C GLY A 660 -35.31 -6.15 -9.53
N GLY A 661 -34.82 -6.71 -8.42
CA GLY A 661 -33.64 -6.24 -7.70
C GLY A 661 -32.31 -6.78 -8.25
N TRP A 662 -31.23 -6.52 -7.52
CA TRP A 662 -29.89 -7.08 -7.76
C TRP A 662 -29.25 -7.47 -6.43
N GLY A 663 -28.57 -8.62 -6.39
CA GLY A 663 -27.63 -9.01 -5.32
C GLY A 663 -26.22 -8.43 -5.54
N GLN A 664 -25.25 -8.82 -4.71
CA GLN A 664 -23.88 -8.31 -4.81
C GLN A 664 -23.13 -8.93 -6.00
N THR A 665 -23.41 -10.20 -6.32
CA THR A 665 -23.09 -10.83 -7.61
C THR A 665 -24.34 -11.46 -8.26
N PRO A 666 -24.38 -11.67 -9.60
CA PRO A 666 -25.59 -12.15 -10.26
C PRO A 666 -25.96 -13.59 -9.86
N GLY A 667 -27.21 -13.77 -9.43
CA GLY A 667 -27.72 -15.05 -8.91
C GLY A 667 -27.66 -15.20 -7.39
N GLU A 668 -27.08 -14.22 -6.67
CA GLU A 668 -27.36 -14.01 -5.25
C GLU A 668 -28.74 -13.34 -5.06
N ASP A 669 -29.32 -13.49 -3.87
CA ASP A 669 -30.56 -12.83 -3.48
C ASP A 669 -30.44 -11.29 -3.62
N SER A 670 -31.53 -10.64 -4.03
CA SER A 670 -31.56 -9.18 -4.20
C SER A 670 -31.35 -8.45 -2.87
N ASP A 671 -30.62 -7.33 -2.91
CA ASP A 671 -30.44 -6.46 -1.76
C ASP A 671 -30.66 -4.97 -2.07
N PRO A 672 -31.14 -4.15 -1.10
CA PRO A 672 -31.39 -2.72 -1.31
C PRO A 672 -30.17 -1.88 -1.74
N MET A 673 -28.96 -2.23 -1.29
CA MET A 673 -27.73 -1.48 -1.55
C MET A 673 -27.19 -1.76 -2.95
N SER A 674 -27.08 -3.04 -3.35
CA SER A 674 -26.71 -3.39 -4.74
C SER A 674 -27.74 -2.90 -5.74
N THR A 675 -29.03 -2.97 -5.40
CA THR A 675 -30.10 -2.36 -6.20
C THR A 675 -29.95 -0.84 -6.29
N ALA A 676 -29.66 -0.15 -5.18
CA ALA A 676 -29.44 1.30 -5.20
C ALA A 676 -28.21 1.71 -6.04
N TYR A 677 -27.11 0.95 -6.00
CA TYR A 677 -25.97 1.18 -6.87
C TYR A 677 -26.36 1.05 -8.35
N THR A 678 -27.06 -0.03 -8.73
CA THR A 678 -27.50 -0.27 -10.11
C THR A 678 -28.49 0.80 -10.60
N LEU A 679 -29.49 1.18 -9.79
CA LEU A 679 -30.41 2.26 -10.15
C LEU A 679 -29.68 3.59 -10.34
N THR A 680 -28.76 3.95 -9.44
CA THR A 680 -27.95 5.17 -9.57
C THR A 680 -27.14 5.16 -10.86
N ALA A 681 -26.62 3.99 -11.27
CA ALA A 681 -25.85 3.80 -12.50
C ALA A 681 -26.72 3.89 -13.77
N LEU A 682 -27.93 3.33 -13.74
CA LEU A 682 -28.87 3.33 -14.87
C LEU A 682 -29.60 4.67 -15.05
N ALA A 683 -29.79 5.46 -13.98
CA ALA A 683 -30.57 6.71 -14.03
C ALA A 683 -30.18 7.75 -15.10
N PRO A 684 -28.91 7.97 -15.49
CA PRO A 684 -28.55 9.01 -16.46
C PRO A 684 -28.97 8.69 -17.90
N THR A 685 -29.29 7.43 -18.21
CA THR A 685 -29.42 6.89 -19.58
C THR A 685 -30.63 5.96 -19.75
N HIS A 686 -30.93 5.14 -18.73
CA HIS A 686 -31.91 4.05 -18.73
C HIS A 686 -33.02 4.21 -17.69
N ARG A 687 -33.24 5.43 -17.16
CA ARG A 687 -34.26 5.74 -16.14
C ARG A 687 -35.67 5.18 -16.45
N THR A 688 -36.05 5.15 -17.72
CA THR A 688 -37.36 4.68 -18.21
C THR A 688 -37.32 3.25 -18.77
N HIS A 689 -36.22 2.51 -18.58
CA HIS A 689 -36.10 1.12 -18.99
C HIS A 689 -36.91 0.21 -18.06
N PRO A 690 -37.64 -0.82 -18.56
CA PRO A 690 -38.46 -1.69 -17.70
C PRO A 690 -37.71 -2.28 -16.50
N THR A 691 -36.49 -2.80 -16.70
CA THR A 691 -35.64 -3.32 -15.62
C THR A 691 -35.38 -2.29 -14.50
N ALA A 692 -35.09 -1.05 -14.88
CA ALA A 692 -34.85 0.03 -13.92
C ALA A 692 -36.14 0.47 -13.20
N HIS A 693 -37.30 0.28 -13.82
CA HIS A 693 -38.59 0.50 -13.17
C HIS A 693 -38.94 -0.63 -12.19
N SER A 694 -38.68 -1.90 -12.54
CA SER A 694 -38.84 -3.05 -11.64
C SER A 694 -37.93 -2.94 -10.41
N GLY A 695 -36.66 -2.58 -10.61
CA GLY A 695 -35.73 -2.36 -9.49
C GLY A 695 -36.11 -1.19 -8.59
N LEU A 696 -36.66 -0.12 -9.15
CA LEU A 696 -37.23 0.97 -8.37
C LEU A 696 -38.46 0.50 -7.57
N HIS A 697 -39.29 -0.38 -8.14
CA HIS A 697 -40.43 -0.96 -7.44
C HIS A 697 -39.99 -1.86 -6.27
N TYR A 698 -39.02 -2.76 -6.50
CA TYR A 698 -38.37 -3.55 -5.45
C TYR A 698 -37.84 -2.63 -4.33
N LEU A 699 -37.06 -1.61 -4.68
CA LEU A 699 -36.46 -0.70 -3.69
C LEU A 699 -37.47 0.18 -2.96
N LEU A 700 -38.68 0.35 -3.49
CA LEU A 700 -39.80 1.00 -2.80
C LEU A 700 -40.59 0.04 -1.89
N GLY A 701 -40.41 -1.27 -2.02
CA GLY A 701 -40.98 -2.31 -1.16
C GLY A 701 -40.11 -2.63 0.06
N GLU A 702 -38.80 -2.75 -0.11
CA GLU A 702 -37.84 -3.21 0.92
C GLU A 702 -37.53 -2.21 2.05
N HIS A 703 -38.45 -1.30 2.37
CA HIS A 703 -38.25 -0.35 3.47
C HIS A 703 -38.66 -0.95 4.83
N ASN A 704 -37.83 -0.75 5.83
CA ASN A 704 -38.12 -1.10 7.22
C ASN A 704 -39.37 -0.32 7.74
N PRO A 705 -40.02 -0.79 8.82
CA PRO A 705 -41.11 -0.05 9.48
C PRO A 705 -40.69 1.33 10.03
N ASP A 706 -39.40 1.55 10.29
CA ASP A 706 -38.83 2.83 10.73
C ASP A 706 -38.40 3.75 9.56
N GLY A 707 -38.73 3.36 8.32
CA GLY A 707 -38.44 4.11 7.11
C GLY A 707 -37.00 4.04 6.61
N GLY A 708 -36.12 3.31 7.28
CA GLY A 708 -34.77 2.99 6.79
C GLY A 708 -34.72 1.74 5.91
N TYR A 709 -33.51 1.32 5.58
CA TYR A 709 -33.23 0.13 4.78
C TYR A 709 -32.18 -0.78 5.42
N THR A 710 -32.31 -2.09 5.19
CA THR A 710 -31.36 -3.11 5.67
C THR A 710 -30.79 -3.86 4.47
N SER A 711 -29.46 -4.06 4.41
CA SER A 711 -28.78 -4.83 3.36
C SER A 711 -27.63 -5.65 3.97
N PRO A 712 -27.30 -6.84 3.43
CA PRO A 712 -26.05 -7.53 3.78
C PRO A 712 -24.85 -6.64 3.43
N SER A 713 -23.88 -6.51 4.34
CA SER A 713 -22.76 -5.59 4.09
C SER A 713 -21.98 -5.95 2.82
N ASP A 714 -21.74 -4.94 1.97
CA ASP A 714 -20.84 -5.03 0.84
C ASP A 714 -19.38 -4.71 1.23
N GLN A 715 -19.15 -3.95 2.31
CA GLN A 715 -17.80 -3.53 2.71
C GLN A 715 -16.98 -4.69 3.30
N ALA A 716 -15.75 -4.85 2.85
CA ALA A 716 -14.87 -5.97 3.25
C ALA A 716 -13.47 -5.52 3.68
N ALA A 717 -13.03 -5.92 4.88
CA ALA A 717 -11.70 -5.65 5.42
C ALA A 717 -11.39 -6.54 6.67
N PRO A 718 -10.21 -7.21 6.75
CA PRO A 718 -9.31 -7.50 5.64
C PRO A 718 -10.05 -8.33 4.58
N ARG A 719 -9.96 -7.92 3.32
CA ARG A 719 -10.76 -8.51 2.23
C ARG A 719 -10.51 -10.02 2.14
N PRO A 720 -11.55 -10.87 2.24
CA PRO A 720 -12.96 -10.58 1.93
C PRO A 720 -13.89 -10.47 3.16
N LEU A 721 -13.35 -10.48 4.39
CA LEU A 721 -14.17 -10.48 5.61
C LEU A 721 -15.05 -9.22 5.71
N ARG A 722 -16.37 -9.41 5.70
CA ARG A 722 -17.39 -8.34 5.71
C ARG A 722 -17.33 -7.50 6.99
N TYR A 723 -17.61 -6.20 6.95
CA TYR A 723 -17.86 -5.36 8.13
C TYR A 723 -19.01 -4.39 7.83
N THR A 724 -19.91 -4.13 8.77
CA THR A 724 -21.16 -3.39 8.48
C THR A 724 -21.11 -1.97 9.03
N ILE A 725 -21.32 -0.97 8.17
CA ILE A 725 -21.64 0.41 8.54
C ILE A 725 -23.11 0.68 8.15
N PRO A 726 -24.10 0.50 9.06
CA PRO A 726 -25.50 0.40 8.66
C PRO A 726 -26.05 1.60 7.86
N VAL A 727 -25.62 2.82 8.23
CA VAL A 727 -26.08 4.08 7.62
C VAL A 727 -25.70 4.21 6.13
N LEU A 728 -24.69 3.49 5.63
CA LEU A 728 -24.36 3.49 4.20
C LEU A 728 -25.53 2.99 3.34
N THR A 729 -26.36 2.06 3.86
CA THR A 729 -27.57 1.59 3.18
C THR A 729 -28.54 2.74 2.94
N ASP A 730 -28.92 3.45 4.01
CA ASP A 730 -29.82 4.62 3.93
C ASP A 730 -29.25 5.71 2.99
N ILE A 731 -27.94 5.95 3.04
CA ILE A 731 -27.25 6.96 2.21
C ILE A 731 -27.33 6.61 0.72
N PHE A 732 -26.95 5.39 0.32
CA PHE A 732 -26.95 4.99 -1.09
C PHE A 732 -28.37 4.79 -1.64
N VAL A 733 -29.31 4.31 -0.82
CA VAL A 733 -30.73 4.25 -1.20
C VAL A 733 -31.30 5.67 -1.38
N LEU A 734 -30.97 6.65 -0.54
CA LEU A 734 -31.36 8.05 -0.78
C LEU A 734 -30.75 8.58 -2.07
N LEU A 735 -29.46 8.32 -2.33
CA LEU A 735 -28.80 8.73 -3.56
C LEU A 735 -29.53 8.17 -4.79
N ALA A 736 -29.86 6.88 -4.79
CA ALA A 736 -30.66 6.25 -5.85
C ALA A 736 -32.04 6.90 -6.00
N LEU A 737 -32.79 7.07 -4.91
CA LEU A 737 -34.13 7.67 -4.95
C LEU A 737 -34.09 9.12 -5.47
N THR A 738 -33.10 9.94 -5.10
CA THR A 738 -32.92 11.30 -5.66
C THR A 738 -32.51 11.33 -7.14
N HIS A 739 -32.19 10.19 -7.75
CA HIS A 739 -32.04 10.05 -9.19
C HIS A 739 -33.35 9.69 -9.90
N TYR A 740 -34.38 9.22 -9.16
CA TYR A 740 -35.69 8.82 -9.68
C TYR A 740 -36.87 9.70 -9.21
N ALA A 741 -36.67 10.51 -8.18
CA ALA A 741 -37.37 11.78 -7.94
C ALA A 741 -36.86 12.90 -8.88
#